data_AF-A0AA51YLG5-F1
#
_entry.id   AF-A0AA51YLG5-F1
#
_cell.length_a   1.000
_cell.length_b   1.000
_cell.length_c   1.000
_cell.angle_alpha   90.00
_cell.angle_beta   90.00
_cell.angle_gamma   90.00
#
_symmetry.space_group_name_H-M   'P 1'
#
loop_
_entity.id
_entity.type
_entity.pdbx_description
1 polymer ?
#
loop_
_entity_poly.entity_id
_entity_poly.type
_entity_poly.pdbx_seq_one_letter_code
_entity_poly.pdbx_strand_id
1 'polypeptide(L)'
;MGTKQGLILLLVTFFIFLTITIGTTSAVTITVDDDGGADYTSIQDAVNNATKGDTILVYPGMYYENVVVDKQLNITSTDGASVTHVIAASAFDHVFYITADGVTINGFNVSGATGSHEAGIQVFGSSYNKLTNNNISNNRNGIYLSNSCSNILTNNTAARNYNYGIVLSYDCNDNLIYNNLFNNDVNAGFNGINIHNEWNIEKTAGPNIMGGPYLGGNCWEKPDGTGFSQTYYDADFDGICDGSYVVGVDNMDYGPLTPYGGVVTVDDSGGADYTSIKAAIDASNTNATILVYPGTYIENVNVGKQLKIMSTDGASVTHVIAASAYDHVFEIVSDNVTISGFNISGASEDSGIYGSSLHNVILANNNVAYNTYGIHLYGSAKNKLLNNNVVENSYIGIELADSGSNTLINNTVAKNSWYGIRLWYSNNHVLTNNNAVNNNFSGIYLRHSDNNKLTNNIIAENINEGIYLSYYSNDNLIYNNFFNNSVNAKFYGYNTGNVWNTTKTEGTNIAGGPYLGGNYWATPNGTGFSQTHNDTDSDGICNSYYTIVTDPNSIDKLPLRNSIYTVDDGGGADYTTIQAAVNAAIPGATVLVYPGTYVENVNVDKRLNITSTDGAAVTNVIAASTNDHVFEVTADGVKINGFNVSGATYYYKAGICLHYSDYNTLTNNSATNNYNGIFLWGTSNSMLANNNVSKNRDGIYLHSSTDNTLINNNALNNSFSGIYLRFSSNNFLTNNKVSLNADDGILLSGSNNNILTNNSAAGNDVFGIVLEYSNNNMIYNNIFNNSVNTDFIGDNTGNMWIGGTMKLLLNDDEKHTIRTGSSFKLPEGYALNIKQITVEGDKVWMEFSKDGVSLGDEVIDVGSGEATWNYEAVVGDHEAIILFRVLVTDVFQNQVDSLVVVEGLWLIENTLEMEYNIVGGPYLGGNYWATPDNNGFSQTNADTDEDGFCDSPLNKYELAVSNIDYLPLSTTLTITGSCPIDIEVVDPEGFLITKQTNQILGATYREIDINGDGDLNDIVSIPNLKQGNYQIEIIPEQDAEPSETYTLEVSLGGTTLILDKNVPASNIPNQPYNVKITAEREISSYAYNPSINIEKSTNGMNADNSTGPQIIVGDTVTWTYNVTNTGNVNLIDINVTDSKGIEVNCPKTTLEPGESMTCTAIGIAELGQYSNYGNVTAMHGDVEVQDSDLSHYFGYGKKSPGFGILAGLIVIVSITLLRRRGD
;
A
#
# COMPACT_ATOMS: atom_id res chain seq x y z
N MET A 1 -2.02 -12.05 -84.62
CA MET A 1 -2.87 -11.81 -83.44
C MET A 1 -1.98 -12.09 -82.22
N GLY A 2 -1.22 -11.17 -81.62
CA GLY A 2 -1.48 -9.79 -81.15
C GLY A 2 -1.51 -9.82 -79.60
N THR A 3 -0.40 -10.00 -78.86
CA THR A 3 0.59 -9.04 -78.26
C THR A 3 0.00 -7.88 -77.43
N LYS A 4 0.55 -7.36 -76.33
CA LYS A 4 1.46 -7.71 -75.18
C LYS A 4 1.87 -6.34 -74.55
N GLN A 5 2.12 -6.28 -73.22
CA GLN A 5 2.91 -5.24 -72.47
C GLN A 5 2.30 -3.80 -72.40
N GLY A 6 2.55 -2.86 -71.47
CA GLY A 6 3.51 -2.57 -70.37
C GLY A 6 3.72 -1.02 -70.24
N LEU A 7 4.35 -0.51 -69.16
CA LEU A 7 4.85 0.90 -68.88
C LEU A 7 3.88 1.93 -68.22
N ILE A 8 4.17 2.73 -67.16
CA ILE A 8 5.33 3.56 -66.68
C ILE A 8 5.30 5.04 -67.18
N LEU A 9 5.03 5.98 -66.24
CA LEU A 9 5.72 7.26 -65.91
C LEU A 9 5.77 8.51 -66.87
N LEU A 10 5.51 9.70 -66.28
CA LEU A 10 6.26 10.99 -66.36
C LEU A 10 5.73 12.24 -67.14
N LEU A 11 5.45 13.31 -66.35
CA LEU A 11 5.64 14.78 -66.48
C LEU A 11 6.05 15.49 -67.81
N VAL A 12 5.31 16.59 -68.10
CA VAL A 12 5.69 17.98 -68.55
C VAL A 12 6.34 18.24 -69.93
N THR A 13 5.70 19.09 -70.76
CA THR A 13 6.18 20.37 -71.40
C THR A 13 5.33 20.71 -72.64
N PHE A 14 4.46 21.75 -72.63
CA PHE A 14 4.67 23.18 -72.97
C PHE A 14 4.91 23.47 -74.48
N PHE A 15 3.97 24.18 -75.16
CA PHE A 15 4.14 25.51 -75.82
C PHE A 15 2.87 25.87 -76.66
N ILE A 16 2.05 26.90 -76.33
CA ILE A 16 2.13 28.35 -76.72
C ILE A 16 1.34 28.65 -78.05
N PHE A 17 0.51 29.71 -78.30
CA PHE A 17 0.47 31.16 -77.99
C PHE A 17 -1.01 31.71 -78.06
N LEU A 18 -1.45 32.48 -77.04
CA LEU A 18 -2.19 33.79 -76.99
C LEU A 18 -3.14 34.20 -78.17
N THR A 19 -4.31 34.86 -78.06
CA THR A 19 -4.99 35.77 -77.10
C THR A 19 -6.49 35.88 -77.47
N ILE A 20 -7.42 35.67 -76.53
CA ILE A 20 -8.53 36.59 -76.17
C ILE A 20 -8.83 36.30 -74.70
N THR A 21 -8.40 37.19 -73.80
CA THR A 21 -8.69 37.09 -72.36
C THR A 21 -10.10 37.59 -72.09
N ILE A 22 -11.03 36.66 -71.85
CA ILE A 22 -12.21 36.91 -71.02
C ILE A 22 -11.79 36.37 -69.64
N GLY A 23 -11.54 37.27 -68.68
CA GLY A 23 -11.20 36.86 -67.33
C GLY A 23 -12.40 36.19 -66.68
N THR A 24 -12.44 34.86 -66.70
CA THR A 24 -13.23 34.09 -65.75
C THR A 24 -12.47 34.14 -64.42
N THR A 25 -12.95 34.97 -63.49
CA THR A 25 -12.48 34.94 -62.10
C THR A 25 -12.86 33.57 -61.54
N SER A 26 -11.84 32.74 -61.25
CA SER A 26 -12.04 31.54 -60.45
C SER A 26 -12.45 31.96 -59.05
N ALA A 27 -13.38 31.23 -58.43
CA ALA A 27 -13.69 31.41 -57.01
C ALA A 27 -12.38 31.36 -56.20
N VAL A 28 -12.19 32.34 -55.32
CA VAL A 28 -11.03 32.47 -54.44
C VAL A 28 -11.43 32.09 -53.02
N THR A 29 -10.46 31.60 -52.26
CA THR A 29 -10.59 31.39 -50.83
C THR A 29 -10.03 32.59 -50.08
N ILE A 30 -10.83 33.18 -49.20
CA ILE A 30 -10.47 34.29 -48.31
C ILE A 30 -10.43 33.75 -46.88
N THR A 31 -9.40 34.09 -46.10
CA THR A 31 -9.28 33.64 -44.70
C THR A 31 -9.62 34.74 -43.69
N VAL A 32 -10.20 34.36 -42.55
CA VAL A 32 -10.56 35.26 -41.44
C VAL A 32 -10.06 34.69 -40.12
N ASP A 33 -9.43 35.54 -39.29
CA ASP A 33 -8.88 35.20 -37.96
C ASP A 33 -9.00 36.41 -37.03
N ASP A 34 -9.58 36.26 -35.84
CA ASP A 34 -9.82 37.36 -34.89
C ASP A 34 -8.52 37.90 -34.27
N ASP A 35 -7.40 37.18 -34.38
CA ASP A 35 -6.10 37.58 -33.85
C ASP A 35 -5.17 38.31 -34.85
N GLY A 36 -5.59 38.42 -36.13
CA GLY A 36 -4.82 39.06 -37.19
C GLY A 36 -3.90 38.16 -38.02
N GLY A 37 -3.96 36.84 -37.85
CA GLY A 37 -3.18 35.86 -38.61
C GLY A 37 -3.61 35.60 -40.06
N ALA A 38 -4.77 36.13 -40.48
CA ALA A 38 -5.41 35.85 -41.77
C ALA A 38 -5.58 37.09 -42.68
N ASP A 39 -6.23 36.92 -43.84
CA ASP A 39 -6.47 38.02 -44.80
C ASP A 39 -7.32 39.15 -44.19
N TYR A 40 -8.26 38.81 -43.30
CA TYR A 40 -9.13 39.75 -42.59
C TYR A 40 -9.31 39.35 -41.12
N THR A 41 -9.61 40.33 -40.27
CA THR A 41 -9.97 40.10 -38.86
C THR A 41 -11.48 40.10 -38.59
N SER A 42 -12.28 40.46 -39.59
CA SER A 42 -13.73 40.52 -39.52
C SER A 42 -14.33 39.71 -40.67
N ILE A 43 -15.39 38.96 -40.34
CA ILE A 43 -16.16 38.21 -41.32
C ILE A 43 -16.86 39.17 -42.28
N GLN A 44 -17.42 40.28 -41.78
CA GLN A 44 -18.08 41.28 -42.62
C GLN A 44 -17.12 41.93 -43.62
N ASP A 45 -15.88 42.23 -43.22
CA ASP A 45 -14.88 42.80 -44.14
C ASP A 45 -14.49 41.81 -45.24
N ALA A 46 -14.37 40.52 -44.91
CA ALA A 46 -14.18 39.47 -45.91
C ALA A 46 -15.38 39.37 -46.86
N VAL A 47 -16.62 39.42 -46.35
CA VAL A 47 -17.84 39.42 -47.17
C VAL A 47 -17.89 40.63 -48.10
N ASN A 48 -17.53 41.82 -47.61
CA ASN A 48 -17.50 43.05 -48.40
C ASN A 48 -16.56 42.95 -49.60
N ASN A 49 -15.37 42.35 -49.41
CA ASN A 49 -14.34 42.21 -50.43
C ASN A 49 -14.49 40.97 -51.31
N ALA A 50 -15.27 39.97 -50.88
CA ALA A 50 -15.54 38.78 -51.65
C ALA A 50 -16.36 39.07 -52.92
N THR A 51 -16.10 38.26 -53.95
CA THR A 51 -16.84 38.21 -55.21
C THR A 51 -17.78 36.99 -55.23
N LYS A 52 -18.75 37.01 -56.15
CA LYS A 52 -19.77 35.95 -56.25
C LYS A 52 -19.11 34.57 -56.48
N GLY A 53 -19.39 33.63 -55.58
CA GLY A 53 -18.90 32.25 -55.62
C GLY A 53 -17.68 31.98 -54.75
N ASP A 54 -17.10 33.01 -54.12
CA ASP A 54 -15.93 32.88 -53.25
C ASP A 54 -16.25 32.08 -51.97
N THR A 55 -15.19 31.50 -51.39
CA THR A 55 -15.24 30.80 -50.10
C THR A 55 -14.55 31.65 -49.04
N ILE A 56 -15.21 31.88 -47.91
CA ILE A 56 -14.63 32.51 -46.72
C ILE A 56 -14.40 31.41 -45.68
N LEU A 57 -13.14 31.16 -45.35
CA LEU A 57 -12.73 30.23 -44.28
C LEU A 57 -12.45 31.03 -43.01
N VAL A 58 -13.15 30.69 -41.93
CA VAL A 58 -13.07 31.38 -40.65
C VAL A 58 -12.39 30.45 -39.63
N TYR A 59 -11.27 30.90 -39.08
CA TYR A 59 -10.51 30.16 -38.07
C TYR A 59 -11.18 30.23 -36.67
N PRO A 60 -10.84 29.32 -35.74
CA PRO A 60 -11.35 29.33 -34.37
C PRO A 60 -11.15 30.68 -33.71
N GLY A 61 -12.18 31.21 -33.05
CA GLY A 61 -12.12 32.58 -32.52
C GLY A 61 -13.46 33.13 -32.04
N MET A 62 -13.42 34.34 -31.51
CA MET A 62 -14.57 35.08 -30.97
C MET A 62 -14.87 36.33 -31.82
N TYR A 63 -15.81 36.20 -32.74
CA TYR A 63 -16.20 37.26 -33.67
C TYR A 63 -17.44 38.01 -33.16
N TYR A 64 -17.28 39.28 -32.79
CA TYR A 64 -18.40 40.13 -32.36
C TYR A 64 -18.92 40.97 -33.52
N GLU A 65 -19.89 40.43 -34.27
CA GLU A 65 -20.33 41.00 -35.54
C GLU A 65 -21.83 40.76 -35.80
N ASN A 66 -22.43 41.61 -36.63
CA ASN A 66 -23.71 41.36 -37.30
C ASN A 66 -23.42 41.35 -38.81
N VAL A 67 -23.46 40.17 -39.42
CA VAL A 67 -22.93 39.90 -40.76
C VAL A 67 -24.06 39.89 -41.80
N VAL A 68 -24.01 40.82 -42.74
CA VAL A 68 -24.93 40.91 -43.88
C VAL A 68 -24.30 40.22 -45.09
N VAL A 69 -24.97 39.20 -45.61
CA VAL A 69 -24.54 38.40 -46.76
C VAL A 69 -25.46 38.68 -47.95
N ASP A 70 -24.99 39.55 -48.84
CA ASP A 70 -25.74 40.13 -49.97
C ASP A 70 -25.30 39.59 -51.35
N LYS A 71 -24.43 38.58 -51.37
CA LYS A 71 -23.93 37.91 -52.56
C LYS A 71 -23.72 36.42 -52.30
N GLN A 72 -23.75 35.60 -53.36
CA GLN A 72 -23.59 34.15 -53.25
C GLN A 72 -22.17 33.81 -52.76
N LEU A 73 -22.05 33.29 -51.52
CA LEU A 73 -20.78 32.96 -50.87
C LEU A 73 -20.87 31.63 -50.11
N ASN A 74 -19.73 30.97 -49.93
CA ASN A 74 -19.60 29.87 -48.99
C ASN A 74 -18.80 30.33 -47.76
N ILE A 75 -19.47 30.52 -46.63
CA ILE A 75 -18.83 30.96 -45.37
C ILE A 75 -18.76 29.75 -44.45
N THR A 76 -17.56 29.33 -44.07
CA THR A 76 -17.32 28.05 -43.40
C THR A 76 -16.25 28.18 -42.32
N SER A 77 -16.55 27.68 -41.12
CA SER A 77 -15.54 27.47 -40.07
C SER A 77 -14.59 26.33 -40.43
N THR A 78 -13.30 26.47 -40.08
CA THR A 78 -12.30 25.42 -40.29
C THR A 78 -12.38 24.27 -39.28
N ASP A 79 -12.85 24.54 -38.06
CA ASP A 79 -12.82 23.59 -36.93
C ASP A 79 -14.19 23.39 -36.27
N GLY A 80 -15.23 24.03 -36.81
CA GLY A 80 -16.63 23.85 -36.44
C GLY A 80 -17.11 24.71 -35.27
N ALA A 81 -18.38 24.48 -34.92
CA ALA A 81 -19.15 25.34 -34.03
C ALA A 81 -18.73 25.25 -32.56
N SER A 82 -17.91 24.27 -32.15
CA SER A 82 -17.44 24.19 -30.76
C SER A 82 -16.43 25.28 -30.40
N VAL A 83 -15.76 25.86 -31.40
CA VAL A 83 -14.63 26.79 -31.21
C VAL A 83 -14.70 28.07 -32.06
N THR A 84 -15.67 28.18 -32.99
CA THR A 84 -15.84 29.36 -33.85
C THR A 84 -17.13 30.08 -33.49
N HIS A 85 -17.03 31.13 -32.68
CA HIS A 85 -18.17 31.85 -32.11
C HIS A 85 -18.42 33.16 -32.85
N VAL A 86 -19.64 33.35 -33.36
CA VAL A 86 -20.12 34.62 -33.92
C VAL A 86 -21.23 35.15 -33.01
N ILE A 87 -20.94 36.26 -32.35
CA ILE A 87 -21.79 36.88 -31.34
C ILE A 87 -22.28 38.22 -31.87
N ALA A 88 -23.57 38.50 -31.76
CA ALA A 88 -24.16 39.77 -32.20
C ALA A 88 -23.42 40.96 -31.56
N ALA A 89 -22.85 41.84 -32.40
CA ALA A 89 -22.29 43.11 -31.92
C ALA A 89 -23.39 44.05 -31.39
N SER A 90 -24.56 44.00 -32.02
CA SER A 90 -25.81 44.63 -31.61
C SER A 90 -26.87 43.56 -31.39
N ALA A 91 -27.43 43.53 -30.18
CA ALA A 91 -28.55 42.64 -29.86
C ALA A 91 -29.81 42.93 -30.70
N PHE A 92 -29.94 44.12 -31.28
CA PHE A 92 -31.10 44.56 -32.07
C PHE A 92 -30.94 44.34 -33.58
N ASP A 93 -30.01 43.48 -33.97
CA ASP A 93 -29.83 43.06 -35.36
C ASP A 93 -29.57 41.55 -35.40
N HIS A 94 -29.74 40.93 -36.56
CA HIS A 94 -29.47 39.50 -36.76
C HIS A 94 -27.96 39.22 -36.69
N VAL A 95 -27.53 38.03 -36.27
CA VAL A 95 -26.09 37.69 -36.32
C VAL A 95 -25.67 37.44 -37.76
N PHE A 96 -26.42 36.62 -38.50
CA PHE A 96 -26.29 36.49 -39.95
C PHE A 96 -27.59 36.95 -40.62
N TYR A 97 -27.50 37.92 -41.53
CA TYR A 97 -28.60 38.39 -42.36
C TYR A 97 -28.34 38.10 -43.84
N ILE A 98 -28.98 37.04 -44.36
CA ILE A 98 -28.76 36.50 -45.69
C ILE A 98 -29.85 37.00 -46.64
N THR A 99 -29.43 37.72 -47.69
CA THR A 99 -30.33 38.33 -48.69
C THR A 99 -30.04 37.90 -50.13
N ALA A 100 -28.94 37.18 -50.37
CA ALA A 100 -28.60 36.62 -51.68
C ALA A 100 -28.85 35.11 -51.76
N ASP A 101 -29.25 34.64 -52.95
CA ASP A 101 -29.47 33.22 -53.23
C ASP A 101 -28.16 32.41 -53.20
N GLY A 102 -28.29 31.14 -52.81
CA GLY A 102 -27.19 30.17 -52.93
C GLY A 102 -26.04 30.34 -51.95
N VAL A 103 -26.27 31.00 -50.81
CA VAL A 103 -25.30 31.18 -49.73
C VAL A 103 -25.18 29.90 -48.89
N THR A 104 -23.96 29.55 -48.49
CA THR A 104 -23.69 28.49 -47.50
C THR A 104 -23.17 29.12 -46.20
N ILE A 105 -23.80 28.80 -45.07
CA ILE A 105 -23.27 29.08 -43.72
C ILE A 105 -23.02 27.76 -43.00
N ASN A 106 -21.75 27.47 -42.69
CA ASN A 106 -21.34 26.17 -42.17
C ASN A 106 -20.43 26.25 -40.94
N GLY A 107 -20.83 25.59 -39.84
CA GLY A 107 -19.93 25.31 -38.72
C GLY A 107 -19.78 26.41 -37.66
N PHE A 108 -20.77 27.28 -37.45
CA PHE A 108 -20.66 28.40 -36.51
C PHE A 108 -21.49 28.23 -35.24
N ASN A 109 -20.97 28.75 -34.12
CA ASN A 109 -21.78 29.01 -32.92
C ASN A 109 -22.31 30.45 -32.96
N VAL A 110 -23.63 30.61 -32.99
CA VAL A 110 -24.31 31.86 -33.31
C VAL A 110 -25.20 32.30 -32.15
N SER A 111 -24.90 33.45 -31.54
CA SER A 111 -25.62 33.92 -30.33
C SER A 111 -25.70 35.44 -30.19
N GLY A 112 -26.56 35.93 -29.28
CA GLY A 112 -26.58 37.34 -28.85
C GLY A 112 -27.64 38.24 -29.52
N ALA A 113 -28.32 37.80 -30.57
CA ALA A 113 -29.38 38.57 -31.26
C ALA A 113 -30.71 38.50 -30.48
N THR A 114 -30.82 39.27 -29.39
CA THR A 114 -31.94 39.18 -28.41
C THR A 114 -33.04 40.24 -28.58
N GLY A 115 -32.90 41.12 -29.57
CA GLY A 115 -33.82 42.19 -29.93
C GLY A 115 -35.19 41.69 -30.39
N SER A 116 -36.16 42.61 -30.49
CA SER A 116 -37.59 42.24 -30.54
C SER A 116 -38.05 41.49 -31.80
N HIS A 117 -37.26 41.44 -32.87
CA HIS A 117 -37.58 40.72 -34.11
C HIS A 117 -36.38 39.96 -34.68
N GLU A 118 -35.33 39.79 -33.88
CA GLU A 118 -34.03 39.33 -34.38
C GLU A 118 -33.87 37.81 -34.31
N ALA A 119 -32.88 37.33 -35.04
CA ALA A 119 -32.57 35.91 -35.14
C ALA A 119 -31.06 35.70 -35.16
N GLY A 120 -30.62 34.52 -34.71
CA GLY A 120 -29.24 34.09 -34.92
C GLY A 120 -28.93 34.07 -36.42
N ILE A 121 -29.75 33.38 -37.21
CA ILE A 121 -29.63 33.36 -38.67
C ILE A 121 -30.96 33.72 -39.31
N GLN A 122 -30.99 34.84 -40.05
CA GLN A 122 -32.13 35.27 -40.84
C GLN A 122 -31.85 35.08 -42.33
N VAL A 123 -32.76 34.42 -43.04
CA VAL A 123 -32.82 34.36 -44.50
C VAL A 123 -34.04 35.16 -44.94
N PHE A 124 -33.83 36.17 -45.79
CA PHE A 124 -34.89 37.07 -46.20
C PHE A 124 -34.89 37.27 -47.72
N GLY A 125 -36.01 36.90 -48.36
CA GLY A 125 -36.18 37.10 -49.81
C GLY A 125 -35.21 36.29 -50.66
N SER A 126 -34.63 35.23 -50.09
CA SER A 126 -33.51 34.48 -50.67
C SER A 126 -33.78 32.97 -50.69
N SER A 127 -33.33 32.30 -51.75
CA SER A 127 -33.58 30.89 -52.05
C SER A 127 -32.29 30.08 -52.29
N TYR A 128 -32.39 28.75 -52.24
CA TYR A 128 -31.27 27.83 -52.51
C TYR A 128 -30.09 27.93 -51.55
N ASN A 129 -30.29 28.49 -50.35
CA ASN A 129 -29.25 28.59 -49.33
C ASN A 129 -29.07 27.27 -48.57
N LYS A 130 -27.88 27.10 -47.99
CA LYS A 130 -27.52 25.95 -47.17
C LYS A 130 -27.07 26.41 -45.80
N LEU A 131 -27.78 25.99 -44.77
CA LEU A 131 -27.38 26.19 -43.37
C LEU A 131 -27.00 24.83 -42.80
N THR A 132 -25.72 24.64 -42.46
CA THR A 132 -25.22 23.33 -42.01
C THR A 132 -24.30 23.38 -40.79
N ASN A 133 -24.39 22.38 -39.91
CA ASN A 133 -23.45 22.21 -38.78
C ASN A 133 -23.34 23.43 -37.83
N ASN A 134 -24.39 24.26 -37.71
CA ASN A 134 -24.38 25.46 -36.87
C ASN A 134 -25.03 25.20 -35.50
N ASN A 135 -24.47 25.78 -34.43
CA ASN A 135 -25.05 25.81 -33.09
C ASN A 135 -25.62 27.20 -32.79
N ILE A 136 -26.94 27.33 -32.72
CA ILE A 136 -27.65 28.60 -32.74
C ILE A 136 -28.45 28.72 -31.44
N SER A 137 -27.90 29.48 -30.49
CA SER A 137 -28.43 29.52 -29.13
C SER A 137 -28.42 30.93 -28.53
N ASN A 138 -29.28 31.15 -27.52
CA ASN A 138 -29.38 32.44 -26.81
C ASN A 138 -29.70 33.64 -27.73
N ASN A 139 -30.50 33.41 -28.77
CA ASN A 139 -31.07 34.47 -29.60
C ASN A 139 -32.58 34.60 -29.32
N ARG A 140 -33.22 35.67 -29.82
CA ARG A 140 -34.68 35.78 -29.74
C ARG A 140 -35.34 34.65 -30.53
N ASN A 141 -34.98 34.50 -31.80
CA ASN A 141 -35.30 33.32 -32.61
C ASN A 141 -33.98 32.65 -33.06
N GLY A 142 -33.96 31.33 -33.21
CA GLY A 142 -32.77 30.63 -33.71
C GLY A 142 -32.55 30.91 -35.20
N ILE A 143 -33.34 30.24 -36.03
CA ILE A 143 -33.34 30.38 -37.50
C ILE A 143 -34.66 31.03 -37.94
N TYR A 144 -34.61 32.00 -38.83
CA TYR A 144 -35.82 32.64 -39.37
C TYR A 144 -35.74 32.78 -40.90
N LEU A 145 -36.63 32.10 -41.61
CA LEU A 145 -36.86 32.24 -43.05
C LEU A 145 -38.08 33.14 -43.30
N SER A 146 -37.94 34.15 -44.16
CA SER A 146 -39.02 35.03 -44.59
C SER A 146 -39.02 35.24 -46.10
N ASN A 147 -40.12 34.88 -46.79
CA ASN A 147 -40.22 34.93 -48.25
C ASN A 147 -39.05 34.21 -48.95
N SER A 148 -38.74 33.01 -48.45
CA SER A 148 -37.53 32.26 -48.75
C SER A 148 -37.87 30.79 -49.02
N CYS A 149 -37.57 30.33 -50.24
CA CYS A 149 -37.96 29.01 -50.72
C CYS A 149 -36.75 28.14 -51.10
N SER A 150 -36.95 26.83 -51.18
CA SER A 150 -35.93 25.91 -51.71
C SER A 150 -34.58 25.93 -50.97
N ASN A 151 -34.58 26.23 -49.67
CA ASN A 151 -33.37 26.19 -48.83
C ASN A 151 -33.18 24.81 -48.20
N ILE A 152 -31.94 24.48 -47.84
CA ILE A 152 -31.58 23.24 -47.15
C ILE A 152 -31.02 23.55 -45.76
N LEU A 153 -31.66 23.02 -44.73
CA LEU A 153 -31.23 23.12 -43.34
C LEU A 153 -30.94 21.72 -42.82
N THR A 154 -29.68 21.43 -42.49
CA THR A 154 -29.31 20.12 -41.95
C THR A 154 -28.14 20.17 -40.98
N ASN A 155 -28.08 19.27 -40.01
CA ASN A 155 -27.06 19.22 -38.96
C ASN A 155 -26.98 20.49 -38.09
N ASN A 156 -28.04 21.28 -37.97
CA ASN A 156 -28.03 22.46 -37.10
C ASN A 156 -28.63 22.12 -35.73
N THR A 157 -28.07 22.71 -34.68
CA THR A 157 -28.65 22.71 -33.33
C THR A 157 -29.19 24.09 -33.05
N ALA A 158 -30.50 24.24 -32.88
CA ALA A 158 -31.13 25.48 -32.40
C ALA A 158 -31.69 25.23 -31.01
N ALA A 159 -31.03 25.76 -29.97
CA ALA A 159 -31.36 25.46 -28.59
C ALA A 159 -31.38 26.70 -27.70
N ARG A 160 -32.28 26.72 -26.69
CA ARG A 160 -32.38 27.81 -25.70
C ARG A 160 -32.54 29.20 -26.33
N ASN A 161 -33.27 29.31 -27.43
CA ASN A 161 -33.70 30.59 -27.99
C ASN A 161 -34.99 31.04 -27.31
N TYR A 162 -35.15 32.34 -27.09
CA TYR A 162 -36.19 32.88 -26.21
C TYR A 162 -37.62 32.80 -26.75
N ASN A 163 -37.80 32.53 -28.04
CA ASN A 163 -39.12 32.50 -28.68
C ASN A 163 -39.32 31.23 -29.50
N TYR A 164 -38.60 31.10 -30.63
CA TYR A 164 -38.70 29.94 -31.50
C TYR A 164 -37.31 29.42 -31.89
N GLY A 165 -37.16 28.11 -31.99
CA GLY A 165 -35.97 27.49 -32.59
C GLY A 165 -35.88 27.79 -34.10
N ILE A 166 -36.99 27.65 -34.81
CA ILE A 166 -37.14 27.98 -36.23
C ILE A 166 -38.46 28.71 -36.52
N VAL A 167 -38.41 29.69 -37.44
CA VAL A 167 -39.60 30.44 -37.90
C VAL A 167 -39.66 30.47 -39.43
N LEU A 168 -40.84 30.14 -39.99
CA LEU A 168 -41.15 30.30 -41.42
C LEU A 168 -42.27 31.33 -41.58
N SER A 169 -42.02 32.42 -42.33
CA SER A 169 -43.01 33.47 -42.56
C SER A 169 -43.13 33.89 -44.03
N TYR A 170 -44.36 34.23 -44.45
CA TYR A 170 -44.66 34.84 -45.75
C TYR A 170 -44.18 34.03 -46.97
N ASP A 171 -44.90 32.96 -47.32
CA ASP A 171 -44.67 32.16 -48.53
C ASP A 171 -43.30 31.43 -48.56
N CYS A 172 -42.81 30.92 -47.42
CA CYS A 172 -41.63 30.05 -47.36
C CYS A 172 -41.99 28.61 -47.72
N ASN A 173 -41.85 28.25 -49.00
CA ASN A 173 -42.26 26.95 -49.55
C ASN A 173 -41.04 26.12 -50.02
N ASP A 174 -41.25 24.81 -50.16
CA ASP A 174 -40.29 23.88 -50.79
C ASP A 174 -38.91 23.83 -50.09
N ASN A 175 -38.83 24.15 -48.80
CA ASN A 175 -37.57 24.01 -48.03
C ASN A 175 -37.40 22.57 -47.54
N LEU A 176 -36.16 22.08 -47.51
CA LEU A 176 -35.78 20.76 -47.00
C LEU A 176 -35.06 20.91 -45.66
N ILE A 177 -35.69 20.42 -44.59
CA ILE A 177 -35.25 20.59 -43.20
C ILE A 177 -35.16 19.22 -42.56
N TYR A 178 -33.96 18.67 -42.38
CA TYR A 178 -33.77 17.33 -41.80
C TYR A 178 -32.46 17.24 -41.03
N ASN A 179 -32.38 16.30 -40.10
CA ASN A 179 -31.22 16.06 -39.25
C ASN A 179 -30.78 17.28 -38.41
N ASN A 180 -31.75 18.08 -37.94
CA ASN A 180 -31.50 19.20 -37.02
C ASN A 180 -31.99 18.86 -35.61
N LEU A 181 -31.43 19.51 -34.59
CA LEU A 181 -31.86 19.43 -33.19
C LEU A 181 -32.51 20.75 -32.79
N PHE A 182 -33.81 20.71 -32.51
CA PHE A 182 -34.57 21.84 -31.96
C PHE A 182 -34.87 21.56 -30.49
N ASN A 183 -34.27 22.35 -29.58
CA ASN A 183 -34.45 22.22 -28.13
C ASN A 183 -34.75 23.59 -27.49
N ASN A 184 -36.00 24.04 -27.61
CA ASN A 184 -36.49 25.33 -27.13
C ASN A 184 -37.89 25.15 -26.51
N ASP A 185 -38.34 26.10 -25.68
CA ASP A 185 -39.69 26.06 -25.12
C ASP A 185 -40.76 25.97 -26.22
N VAL A 186 -40.52 26.65 -27.34
CA VAL A 186 -41.27 26.47 -28.58
C VAL A 186 -40.29 26.25 -29.74
N ASN A 187 -40.38 25.11 -30.41
CA ASN A 187 -39.41 24.75 -31.44
C ASN A 187 -39.68 25.41 -32.79
N ALA A 188 -40.92 25.42 -33.28
CA ALA A 188 -41.28 25.95 -34.59
C ALA A 188 -42.40 26.99 -34.52
N GLY A 189 -42.31 28.03 -35.34
CA GLY A 189 -43.34 29.07 -35.51
C GLY A 189 -43.65 29.32 -36.99
N PHE A 190 -44.93 29.55 -37.32
CA PHE A 190 -45.40 29.76 -38.68
C PHE A 190 -46.26 31.02 -38.78
N ASN A 191 -45.99 31.87 -39.78
CA ASN A 191 -46.86 33.01 -40.14
C ASN A 191 -47.16 33.01 -41.65
N GLY A 192 -48.43 33.18 -42.04
CA GLY A 192 -48.84 33.13 -43.45
C GLY A 192 -48.93 31.70 -44.00
N ILE A 193 -48.93 31.56 -45.34
CA ILE A 193 -49.05 30.26 -46.03
C ILE A 193 -47.63 29.73 -46.27
N ASN A 194 -47.29 28.57 -45.69
CA ASN A 194 -45.96 27.95 -45.82
C ASN A 194 -46.15 26.44 -46.09
N ILE A 195 -46.28 26.07 -47.36
CA ILE A 195 -46.66 24.74 -47.84
C ILE A 195 -45.49 24.03 -48.52
N HIS A 196 -45.59 22.70 -48.65
CA HIS A 196 -44.60 21.85 -49.32
C HIS A 196 -43.17 21.88 -48.72
N ASN A 197 -43.01 22.27 -47.46
CA ASN A 197 -41.73 22.08 -46.79
C ASN A 197 -41.59 20.62 -46.35
N GLU A 198 -40.44 20.01 -46.63
CA GLU A 198 -40.11 18.64 -46.25
C GLU A 198 -39.31 18.66 -44.94
N TRP A 199 -39.85 18.03 -43.90
CA TRP A 199 -39.25 17.99 -42.56
C TRP A 199 -38.47 16.70 -42.26
N ASN A 200 -38.30 15.85 -43.28
CA ASN A 200 -37.53 14.62 -43.21
C ASN A 200 -37.13 14.19 -44.61
N ILE A 201 -36.13 13.32 -44.68
CA ILE A 201 -35.82 12.53 -45.88
C ILE A 201 -36.31 11.10 -45.72
N GLU A 202 -36.25 10.32 -46.80
CA GLU A 202 -36.41 8.86 -46.71
C GLU A 202 -35.30 8.28 -45.82
N LYS A 203 -35.65 7.32 -44.95
CA LYS A 203 -34.72 6.66 -44.03
C LYS A 203 -33.48 6.18 -44.79
N THR A 204 -32.37 6.84 -44.55
CA THR A 204 -31.12 6.63 -45.30
C THR A 204 -30.00 6.31 -44.32
N ALA A 205 -29.21 5.27 -44.59
CA ALA A 205 -28.07 4.93 -43.74
C ALA A 205 -27.06 6.10 -43.67
N GLY A 206 -26.69 6.51 -42.46
CA GLY A 206 -25.79 7.61 -42.20
C GLY A 206 -25.97 8.16 -40.77
N PRO A 207 -24.90 8.65 -40.12
CA PRO A 207 -24.98 9.15 -38.76
C PRO A 207 -25.90 10.38 -38.67
N ASN A 208 -26.87 10.33 -37.79
CA ASN A 208 -27.78 11.44 -37.52
C ASN A 208 -27.28 12.31 -36.35
N ILE A 209 -27.87 13.50 -36.18
CA ILE A 209 -27.46 14.51 -35.19
C ILE A 209 -27.63 14.04 -33.74
N MET A 210 -28.46 13.01 -33.52
CA MET A 210 -28.66 12.35 -32.23
C MET A 210 -27.75 11.14 -32.01
N GLY A 211 -26.83 10.87 -32.95
CA GLY A 211 -25.88 9.75 -32.87
C GLY A 211 -26.39 8.44 -33.46
N GLY A 212 -27.60 8.41 -34.03
CA GLY A 212 -28.22 7.22 -34.61
C GLY A 212 -27.71 6.86 -36.02
N PRO A 213 -27.88 5.60 -36.46
CA PRO A 213 -27.30 5.05 -37.68
C PRO A 213 -28.06 5.43 -38.96
N TYR A 214 -29.25 6.01 -38.84
CA TYR A 214 -30.07 6.42 -39.98
C TYR A 214 -30.42 7.90 -39.91
N LEU A 215 -30.24 8.58 -41.04
CA LEU A 215 -30.84 9.88 -41.31
C LEU A 215 -32.35 9.70 -41.56
N GLY A 216 -33.12 10.66 -41.08
CA GLY A 216 -34.57 10.70 -41.25
C GLY A 216 -35.06 12.14 -41.17
N GLY A 217 -35.77 12.46 -40.10
CA GLY A 217 -36.32 13.77 -39.77
C GLY A 217 -35.44 14.61 -38.86
N ASN A 218 -36.07 15.41 -37.99
CA ASN A 218 -35.40 16.27 -37.02
C ASN A 218 -35.65 15.77 -35.59
N CYS A 219 -34.82 16.19 -34.65
CA CYS A 219 -35.03 15.97 -33.23
C CYS A 219 -35.78 17.15 -32.60
N TRP A 220 -36.89 16.86 -31.93
CA TRP A 220 -37.82 17.82 -31.34
C TRP A 220 -37.85 17.67 -29.82
N GLU A 221 -36.84 18.26 -29.16
CA GLU A 221 -36.68 18.24 -27.72
C GLU A 221 -37.27 19.49 -27.05
N LYS A 222 -37.44 19.44 -25.74
CA LYS A 222 -37.66 20.62 -24.91
C LYS A 222 -36.67 20.66 -23.74
N PRO A 223 -36.34 21.86 -23.21
CA PRO A 223 -35.42 21.97 -22.08
C PRO A 223 -35.93 21.28 -20.80
N ASP A 224 -37.25 21.11 -20.66
CA ASP A 224 -37.89 20.45 -19.52
C ASP A 224 -38.02 18.91 -19.68
N GLY A 225 -37.49 18.34 -20.76
CA GLY A 225 -37.55 16.90 -21.04
C GLY A 225 -38.88 16.42 -21.62
N THR A 226 -39.85 17.31 -21.87
CA THR A 226 -41.17 16.94 -22.39
C THR A 226 -41.28 17.00 -23.92
N GLY A 227 -40.15 17.10 -24.62
CA GLY A 227 -40.11 17.12 -26.08
C GLY A 227 -40.64 15.83 -26.68
N PHE A 228 -41.13 15.90 -27.93
CA PHE A 228 -41.65 14.73 -28.64
C PHE A 228 -40.56 13.66 -28.78
N SER A 229 -39.38 14.05 -29.26
CA SER A 229 -38.23 13.15 -29.42
C SER A 229 -37.68 12.61 -28.11
N GLN A 230 -38.03 13.20 -26.95
CA GLN A 230 -37.60 12.74 -25.63
C GLN A 230 -38.61 11.77 -24.99
N THR A 231 -39.86 11.78 -25.46
CA THR A 231 -40.98 11.07 -24.81
C THR A 231 -41.65 10.02 -25.69
N TYR A 232 -41.42 10.06 -27.00
CA TYR A 232 -42.00 9.11 -27.95
C TYR A 232 -41.11 7.90 -28.15
N TYR A 233 -41.72 6.74 -28.36
CA TYR A 233 -41.03 5.45 -28.46
C TYR A 233 -40.40 5.24 -29.84
N ASP A 234 -39.21 4.64 -29.82
CA ASP A 234 -38.50 4.04 -30.95
C ASP A 234 -38.43 2.53 -30.63
N ALA A 235 -39.35 1.75 -31.20
CA ALA A 235 -39.55 0.35 -30.83
C ALA A 235 -38.59 -0.59 -31.55
N ASP A 236 -38.06 -0.20 -32.72
CA ASP A 236 -37.06 -0.97 -33.45
C ASP A 236 -35.62 -0.51 -33.19
N PHE A 237 -35.46 0.52 -32.36
CA PHE A 237 -34.21 1.09 -31.87
C PHE A 237 -33.28 1.54 -32.99
N ASP A 238 -33.86 2.06 -34.07
CA ASP A 238 -33.11 2.53 -35.23
C ASP A 238 -32.65 4.01 -35.11
N GLY A 239 -33.03 4.69 -34.02
CA GLY A 239 -32.75 6.11 -33.78
C GLY A 239 -33.79 7.07 -34.38
N ILE A 240 -34.93 6.56 -34.83
CA ILE A 240 -36.07 7.28 -35.39
C ILE A 240 -37.33 6.89 -34.60
N CYS A 241 -38.12 7.88 -34.17
CA CYS A 241 -39.40 7.62 -33.53
C CYS A 241 -40.37 6.92 -34.50
N ASP A 242 -41.11 5.92 -34.02
CA ASP A 242 -42.14 5.23 -34.81
C ASP A 242 -43.39 6.09 -35.08
N GLY A 243 -43.48 7.26 -34.43
CA GLY A 243 -44.57 8.22 -34.59
C GLY A 243 -44.11 9.48 -35.32
N SER A 244 -44.99 10.02 -36.16
CA SER A 244 -44.76 11.29 -36.85
C SER A 244 -45.07 12.49 -35.95
N TYR A 245 -44.28 13.57 -36.10
CA TYR A 245 -44.45 14.81 -35.36
C TYR A 245 -45.12 15.88 -36.22
N VAL A 246 -46.23 16.45 -35.73
CA VAL A 246 -46.92 17.57 -36.39
C VAL A 246 -46.18 18.85 -36.03
N VAL A 247 -45.42 19.39 -36.99
CA VAL A 247 -44.67 20.64 -36.81
C VAL A 247 -45.60 21.84 -36.91
N GLY A 248 -46.55 21.80 -37.85
CA GLY A 248 -47.55 22.85 -38.09
C GLY A 248 -48.65 22.40 -39.06
N VAL A 249 -49.58 23.30 -39.41
CA VAL A 249 -50.62 23.00 -40.42
C VAL A 249 -49.94 22.69 -41.76
N ASP A 250 -50.26 21.53 -42.35
CA ASP A 250 -49.64 20.99 -43.57
C ASP A 250 -48.10 20.80 -43.52
N ASN A 251 -47.52 20.74 -42.31
CA ASN A 251 -46.09 20.54 -42.07
C ASN A 251 -45.89 19.40 -41.06
N MET A 252 -45.40 18.25 -41.54
CA MET A 252 -45.24 17.03 -40.73
C MET A 252 -43.85 16.45 -40.91
N ASP A 253 -43.22 16.07 -39.81
CA ASP A 253 -42.00 15.28 -39.78
C ASP A 253 -42.37 13.81 -39.62
N TYR A 254 -42.12 13.01 -40.66
CA TYR A 254 -42.50 11.59 -40.70
C TYR A 254 -41.44 10.65 -40.12
N GLY A 255 -40.24 11.14 -39.81
CA GLY A 255 -39.21 10.33 -39.15
C GLY A 255 -38.47 11.10 -38.07
N PRO A 256 -39.15 11.63 -37.03
CA PRO A 256 -38.49 12.38 -35.98
C PRO A 256 -37.34 11.59 -35.36
N LEU A 257 -36.21 12.22 -35.11
CA LEU A 257 -35.05 11.55 -34.49
C LEU A 257 -35.24 11.48 -32.98
N THR A 258 -34.82 10.39 -32.36
CA THR A 258 -34.78 10.22 -30.89
C THR A 258 -33.32 10.16 -30.41
N PRO A 259 -33.00 10.53 -29.15
CA PRO A 259 -31.69 10.28 -28.58
C PRO A 259 -31.25 8.81 -28.75
N TYR A 260 -30.18 8.59 -29.51
CA TYR A 260 -29.66 7.26 -29.80
C TYR A 260 -28.54 6.88 -28.82
N GLY A 261 -28.64 5.70 -28.19
CA GLY A 261 -27.68 5.23 -27.18
C GLY A 261 -27.98 5.76 -25.77
N GLY A 262 -29.23 5.62 -25.29
CA GLY A 262 -29.68 6.10 -23.97
C GLY A 262 -28.83 5.63 -22.76
N VAL A 263 -29.18 6.16 -21.58
CA VAL A 263 -28.62 5.70 -20.30
C VAL A 263 -29.35 4.44 -19.87
N VAL A 264 -28.59 3.39 -19.58
CA VAL A 264 -29.08 2.13 -19.03
C VAL A 264 -28.54 1.97 -17.62
N THR A 265 -29.39 1.59 -16.68
CA THR A 265 -28.99 1.41 -15.27
C THR A 265 -28.91 -0.06 -14.87
N VAL A 266 -27.95 -0.40 -14.02
CA VAL A 266 -27.71 -1.76 -13.52
C VAL A 266 -27.62 -1.74 -11.99
N ASP A 267 -28.31 -2.68 -11.34
CA ASP A 267 -28.37 -2.85 -9.87
C ASP A 267 -28.59 -4.34 -9.53
N ASP A 268 -27.70 -4.92 -8.72
CA ASP A 268 -27.76 -6.33 -8.31
C ASP A 268 -28.98 -6.66 -7.42
N SER A 269 -29.63 -5.63 -6.86
CA SER A 269 -30.84 -5.75 -6.04
C SER A 269 -32.16 -5.64 -6.84
N GLY A 270 -32.08 -5.34 -8.14
CA GLY A 270 -33.22 -5.28 -9.06
C GLY A 270 -34.02 -3.98 -9.06
N GLY A 271 -33.49 -2.90 -8.50
CA GLY A 271 -34.08 -1.55 -8.53
C GLY A 271 -33.84 -0.76 -9.82
N ALA A 272 -32.99 -1.26 -10.71
CA ALA A 272 -32.59 -0.63 -11.97
C ALA A 272 -33.19 -1.33 -13.21
N ASP A 273 -32.85 -0.86 -14.41
CA ASP A 273 -33.33 -1.44 -15.68
C ASP A 273 -32.89 -2.91 -15.86
N TYR A 274 -31.70 -3.25 -15.37
CA TYR A 274 -31.12 -4.60 -15.43
C TYR A 274 -30.44 -5.01 -14.12
N THR A 275 -30.34 -6.32 -13.89
CA THR A 275 -29.65 -6.90 -12.72
C THR A 275 -28.23 -7.38 -13.01
N SER A 276 -27.79 -7.35 -14.27
CA SER A 276 -26.41 -7.68 -14.65
C SER A 276 -25.89 -6.76 -15.73
N ILE A 277 -24.57 -6.54 -15.71
CA ILE A 277 -23.87 -5.68 -16.67
C ILE A 277 -23.94 -6.30 -18.06
N LYS A 278 -23.79 -7.62 -18.17
CA LYS A 278 -23.93 -8.35 -19.45
C LYS A 278 -25.30 -8.17 -20.08
N ALA A 279 -26.39 -8.30 -19.31
CA ALA A 279 -27.75 -8.12 -19.84
C ALA A 279 -27.97 -6.68 -20.33
N ALA A 280 -27.45 -5.70 -19.59
CA ALA A 280 -27.47 -4.30 -20.00
C ALA A 280 -26.68 -4.08 -21.31
N ILE A 281 -25.50 -4.68 -21.47
CA ILE A 281 -24.70 -4.59 -22.71
C ILE A 281 -25.44 -5.22 -23.90
N ASP A 282 -26.03 -6.40 -23.70
CA ASP A 282 -26.75 -7.13 -24.74
C ASP A 282 -27.93 -6.30 -25.27
N ALA A 283 -28.67 -5.66 -24.37
CA ALA A 283 -29.80 -4.79 -24.70
C ALA A 283 -29.41 -3.38 -25.17
N SER A 284 -28.20 -2.92 -24.83
CA SER A 284 -27.73 -1.56 -25.15
C SER A 284 -27.37 -1.40 -26.63
N ASN A 285 -27.68 -0.23 -27.19
CA ASN A 285 -27.20 0.17 -28.51
C ASN A 285 -25.77 0.70 -28.45
N THR A 286 -25.11 0.79 -29.60
CA THR A 286 -23.80 1.45 -29.70
C THR A 286 -23.87 2.90 -29.21
N ASN A 287 -22.82 3.35 -28.54
CA ASN A 287 -22.67 4.62 -27.82
C ASN A 287 -23.50 4.79 -26.54
N ALA A 288 -24.22 3.75 -26.09
CA ALA A 288 -24.95 3.82 -24.82
C ALA A 288 -24.05 4.00 -23.60
N THR A 289 -24.61 4.64 -22.57
CA THR A 289 -23.98 4.75 -21.26
C THR A 289 -24.66 3.81 -20.28
N ILE A 290 -23.91 2.86 -19.74
CA ILE A 290 -24.35 1.93 -18.70
C ILE A 290 -23.84 2.45 -17.36
N LEU A 291 -24.76 2.84 -16.48
CA LEU A 291 -24.47 3.24 -15.10
C LEU A 291 -24.73 2.04 -14.17
N VAL A 292 -23.69 1.64 -13.44
CA VAL A 292 -23.74 0.47 -12.55
C VAL A 292 -23.71 0.96 -11.10
N TYR A 293 -24.78 0.67 -10.37
CA TYR A 293 -24.91 1.02 -8.96
C TYR A 293 -24.05 0.12 -8.06
N PRO A 294 -23.77 0.52 -6.80
CA PRO A 294 -22.99 -0.28 -5.84
C PRO A 294 -23.57 -1.67 -5.69
N GLY A 295 -22.70 -2.68 -5.62
CA GLY A 295 -23.13 -4.07 -5.63
C GLY A 295 -22.01 -5.03 -6.00
N THR A 296 -22.32 -6.33 -5.96
CA THR A 296 -21.42 -7.41 -6.35
C THR A 296 -21.98 -8.15 -7.56
N TYR A 297 -21.31 -7.99 -8.69
CA TYR A 297 -21.70 -8.56 -9.98
C TYR A 297 -20.78 -9.75 -10.30
N ILE A 298 -21.32 -10.97 -10.24
CA ILE A 298 -20.57 -12.19 -10.56
C ILE A 298 -20.83 -12.57 -12.01
N GLU A 299 -19.95 -12.15 -12.91
CA GLU A 299 -20.08 -12.36 -14.34
C GLU A 299 -18.75 -12.17 -15.08
N ASN A 300 -18.60 -12.82 -16.24
CA ASN A 300 -17.60 -12.51 -17.25
C ASN A 300 -18.27 -11.68 -18.35
N VAL A 301 -17.77 -10.47 -18.58
CA VAL A 301 -18.43 -9.42 -19.35
C VAL A 301 -17.74 -9.21 -20.69
N ASN A 302 -18.44 -9.46 -21.78
CA ASN A 302 -17.95 -9.17 -23.13
C ASN A 302 -18.55 -7.86 -23.66
N VAL A 303 -17.68 -6.90 -23.98
CA VAL A 303 -18.02 -5.57 -24.46
C VAL A 303 -17.85 -5.51 -25.99
N GLY A 304 -18.85 -6.04 -26.69
CA GLY A 304 -18.86 -6.15 -28.16
C GLY A 304 -19.31 -4.89 -28.91
N LYS A 305 -19.70 -3.82 -28.22
CA LYS A 305 -20.22 -2.57 -28.80
C LYS A 305 -19.51 -1.38 -28.18
N GLN A 306 -19.44 -0.25 -28.90
CA GLN A 306 -18.91 1.01 -28.35
C GLN A 306 -19.83 1.45 -27.21
N LEU A 307 -19.35 1.49 -25.98
CA LEU A 307 -20.17 1.73 -24.79
C LEU A 307 -19.36 2.51 -23.74
N LYS A 308 -20.06 3.25 -22.88
CA LYS A 308 -19.48 3.80 -21.64
C LYS A 308 -20.08 3.05 -20.46
N ILE A 309 -19.28 2.25 -19.78
CA ILE A 309 -19.70 1.44 -18.63
C ILE A 309 -19.02 2.03 -17.41
N MET A 310 -19.80 2.54 -16.47
CA MET A 310 -19.27 3.33 -15.34
C MET A 310 -19.98 2.97 -14.04
N SER A 311 -19.22 2.75 -12.98
CA SER A 311 -19.76 2.73 -11.63
C SER A 311 -20.22 4.13 -11.21
N THR A 312 -21.31 4.22 -10.43
CA THR A 312 -21.80 5.48 -9.85
C THR A 312 -21.04 5.92 -8.61
N ASP A 313 -20.37 5.00 -7.90
CA ASP A 313 -19.79 5.24 -6.57
C ASP A 313 -18.31 4.79 -6.45
N GLY A 314 -17.75 4.25 -7.52
CA GLY A 314 -16.33 3.95 -7.65
C GLY A 314 -15.90 2.57 -7.16
N ALA A 315 -14.60 2.30 -7.33
CA ALA A 315 -14.02 0.96 -7.23
C ALA A 315 -13.92 0.41 -5.79
N SER A 316 -14.31 1.18 -4.77
CA SER A 316 -14.34 0.70 -3.39
C SER A 316 -15.62 -0.06 -3.04
N VAL A 317 -16.69 0.06 -3.85
CA VAL A 317 -18.01 -0.50 -3.52
C VAL A 317 -18.72 -1.21 -4.69
N THR A 318 -18.30 -0.99 -5.94
CA THR A 318 -18.85 -1.73 -7.10
C THR A 318 -17.87 -2.82 -7.52
N HIS A 319 -18.19 -4.07 -7.19
CA HIS A 319 -17.36 -5.23 -7.44
C HIS A 319 -17.85 -6.02 -8.65
N VAL A 320 -16.96 -6.32 -9.59
CA VAL A 320 -17.19 -7.23 -10.71
C VAL A 320 -16.22 -8.39 -10.56
N ILE A 321 -16.77 -9.58 -10.29
CA ILE A 321 -16.01 -10.78 -9.99
C ILE A 321 -16.24 -11.78 -11.12
N ALA A 322 -15.18 -12.41 -11.61
CA ALA A 322 -15.29 -13.44 -12.64
C ALA A 322 -16.25 -14.56 -12.21
N ALA A 323 -17.22 -14.92 -13.05
CA ALA A 323 -18.04 -16.12 -12.83
C ALA A 323 -17.26 -17.41 -13.16
N SER A 324 -16.28 -17.31 -14.06
CA SER A 324 -15.33 -18.35 -14.42
C SER A 324 -13.92 -17.79 -14.30
N ALA A 325 -13.07 -18.47 -13.53
CA ALA A 325 -11.66 -18.11 -13.36
C ALA A 325 -10.84 -18.22 -14.66
N TYR A 326 -11.30 -19.05 -15.62
CA TYR A 326 -10.65 -19.33 -16.91
C TYR A 326 -11.04 -18.36 -18.04
N ASP A 327 -11.71 -17.27 -17.70
CA ASP A 327 -12.17 -16.28 -18.67
C ASP A 327 -11.93 -14.88 -18.09
N HIS A 328 -11.79 -13.89 -18.97
CA HIS A 328 -11.55 -12.51 -18.56
C HIS A 328 -12.73 -11.97 -17.74
N VAL A 329 -12.50 -11.07 -16.78
CA VAL A 329 -13.62 -10.37 -16.11
C VAL A 329 -14.28 -9.43 -17.12
N PHE A 330 -13.47 -8.60 -17.80
CA PHE A 330 -13.88 -7.81 -18.95
C PHE A 330 -13.09 -8.19 -20.20
N GLU A 331 -13.79 -8.64 -21.24
CA GLU A 331 -13.26 -8.79 -22.59
C GLU A 331 -13.79 -7.66 -23.47
N ILE A 332 -12.91 -6.79 -23.96
CA ILE A 332 -13.30 -5.67 -24.85
C ILE A 332 -13.00 -6.05 -26.30
N VAL A 333 -14.03 -6.00 -27.14
CA VAL A 333 -13.95 -6.37 -28.56
C VAL A 333 -14.23 -5.17 -29.48
N SER A 334 -14.70 -4.04 -28.93
CA SER A 334 -15.06 -2.84 -29.69
C SER A 334 -14.17 -1.63 -29.35
N ASP A 335 -13.87 -0.82 -30.36
CA ASP A 335 -13.21 0.48 -30.21
C ASP A 335 -14.11 1.49 -29.45
N ASN A 336 -13.52 2.59 -28.99
CA ASN A 336 -14.23 3.71 -28.34
C ASN A 336 -15.06 3.30 -27.09
N VAL A 337 -14.60 2.28 -26.36
CA VAL A 337 -15.21 1.84 -25.10
C VAL A 337 -14.63 2.62 -23.91
N THR A 338 -15.46 2.95 -22.93
CA THR A 338 -15.00 3.41 -21.60
C THR A 338 -15.43 2.42 -20.53
N ILE A 339 -14.49 2.00 -19.67
CA ILE A 339 -14.76 1.24 -18.46
C ILE A 339 -14.16 1.99 -17.27
N SER A 340 -14.97 2.36 -16.30
CA SER A 340 -14.47 3.12 -15.16
C SER A 340 -15.14 2.88 -13.82
N GLY A 341 -14.34 2.90 -12.75
CA GLY A 341 -14.82 2.91 -11.37
C GLY A 341 -15.13 1.53 -10.79
N PHE A 342 -14.57 0.45 -11.33
CA PHE A 342 -14.88 -0.91 -10.85
C PHE A 342 -13.75 -1.52 -10.03
N ASN A 343 -14.12 -2.33 -9.02
CA ASN A 343 -13.24 -3.35 -8.44
C ASN A 343 -13.36 -4.62 -9.27
N ILE A 344 -12.27 -5.13 -9.84
CA ILE A 344 -12.27 -6.19 -10.85
C ILE A 344 -11.35 -7.32 -10.38
N SER A 345 -11.91 -8.52 -10.17
CA SER A 345 -11.16 -9.65 -9.63
C SER A 345 -11.71 -11.03 -10.02
N GLY A 346 -10.99 -12.09 -9.67
CA GLY A 346 -11.47 -13.48 -9.74
C GLY A 346 -11.10 -14.24 -11.00
N ALA A 347 -10.50 -13.60 -12.02
CA ALA A 347 -9.99 -14.29 -13.21
C ALA A 347 -8.61 -14.90 -12.91
N SER A 348 -8.56 -15.91 -12.03
CA SER A 348 -7.29 -16.47 -11.54
C SER A 348 -6.48 -17.26 -12.56
N GLU A 349 -7.04 -17.53 -13.75
CA GLU A 349 -6.35 -18.17 -14.86
C GLU A 349 -6.31 -17.25 -16.10
N ASP A 350 -6.81 -16.01 -15.98
CA ASP A 350 -6.87 -15.05 -17.08
C ASP A 350 -6.78 -13.58 -16.63
N SER A 351 -7.27 -12.65 -17.43
CA SER A 351 -7.07 -11.21 -17.28
C SER A 351 -8.26 -10.55 -16.59
N GLY A 352 -8.01 -9.60 -15.68
CA GLY A 352 -9.06 -8.73 -15.16
C GLY A 352 -9.72 -7.92 -16.28
N ILE A 353 -8.91 -7.24 -17.09
CA ILE A 353 -9.36 -6.57 -18.31
C ILE A 353 -8.49 -7.01 -19.48
N TYR A 354 -9.12 -7.53 -20.54
CA TYR A 354 -8.46 -7.92 -21.77
C TYR A 354 -9.01 -7.17 -22.98
N GLY A 355 -8.14 -6.92 -23.96
CA GLY A 355 -8.52 -6.33 -25.23
C GLY A 355 -7.56 -6.65 -26.36
N SER A 356 -8.09 -6.88 -27.56
CA SER A 356 -7.29 -7.18 -28.76
C SER A 356 -7.65 -6.28 -29.94
N SER A 357 -6.63 -5.72 -30.60
CA SER A 357 -6.76 -4.86 -31.78
C SER A 357 -7.62 -3.60 -31.56
N LEU A 358 -7.61 -3.05 -30.35
CA LEU A 358 -8.51 -1.97 -29.92
C LEU A 358 -7.93 -0.58 -30.14
N HIS A 359 -8.84 0.37 -30.42
CA HIS A 359 -8.55 1.79 -30.54
C HIS A 359 -9.45 2.68 -29.69
N ASN A 360 -8.84 3.74 -29.12
CA ASN A 360 -9.51 4.79 -28.35
C ASN A 360 -10.31 4.28 -27.14
N VAL A 361 -9.92 3.16 -26.54
CA VAL A 361 -10.50 2.67 -25.28
C VAL A 361 -9.97 3.50 -24.11
N ILE A 362 -10.85 3.78 -23.14
CA ILE A 362 -10.51 4.47 -21.89
C ILE A 362 -10.79 3.52 -20.73
N LEU A 363 -9.73 3.14 -20.00
CA LEU A 363 -9.82 2.40 -18.75
C LEU A 363 -9.43 3.36 -17.62
N ALA A 364 -10.38 3.73 -16.76
CA ALA A 364 -10.14 4.79 -15.78
C ALA A 364 -10.63 4.46 -14.37
N ASN A 365 -9.81 4.78 -13.35
CA ASN A 365 -10.19 4.68 -11.94
C ASN A 365 -10.67 3.28 -11.51
N ASN A 366 -10.13 2.21 -12.11
CA ASN A 366 -10.46 0.84 -11.75
C ASN A 366 -9.44 0.28 -10.75
N ASN A 367 -9.90 -0.56 -9.82
CA ASN A 367 -9.06 -1.41 -8.99
C ASN A 367 -9.06 -2.82 -9.57
N VAL A 368 -7.93 -3.30 -10.09
CA VAL A 368 -7.84 -4.59 -10.80
C VAL A 368 -6.85 -5.49 -10.04
N ALA A 369 -7.38 -6.50 -9.36
CA ALA A 369 -6.61 -7.32 -8.44
C ALA A 369 -7.01 -8.80 -8.44
N TYR A 370 -6.10 -9.67 -8.01
CA TYR A 370 -6.33 -11.12 -7.88
C TYR A 370 -6.75 -11.80 -9.20
N ASN A 371 -6.12 -11.39 -10.31
CA ASN A 371 -6.23 -12.06 -11.62
C ASN A 371 -4.84 -12.57 -12.04
N THR A 372 -4.74 -13.33 -13.12
CA THR A 372 -3.42 -13.66 -13.71
C THR A 372 -2.77 -12.41 -14.27
N TYR A 373 -3.46 -11.76 -15.21
CA TYR A 373 -3.07 -10.45 -15.73
C TYR A 373 -4.02 -9.40 -15.17
N GLY A 374 -3.52 -8.25 -14.74
CA GLY A 374 -4.39 -7.13 -14.38
C GLY A 374 -5.10 -6.58 -15.61
N ILE A 375 -4.35 -5.82 -16.43
CA ILE A 375 -4.83 -5.25 -17.70
C ILE A 375 -3.93 -5.74 -18.83
N HIS A 376 -4.50 -6.39 -19.83
CA HIS A 376 -3.76 -6.95 -20.96
C HIS A 376 -4.34 -6.45 -22.29
N LEU A 377 -3.56 -5.65 -23.03
CA LEU A 377 -3.91 -5.17 -24.37
C LEU A 377 -2.96 -5.75 -25.43
N TYR A 378 -3.52 -6.47 -26.39
CA TYR A 378 -2.81 -7.08 -27.51
C TYR A 378 -3.10 -6.33 -28.81
N GLY A 379 -2.10 -6.04 -29.65
CA GLY A 379 -2.32 -5.45 -30.98
C GLY A 379 -3.00 -4.07 -30.99
N SER A 380 -3.03 -3.36 -29.85
CA SER A 380 -3.96 -2.26 -29.61
C SER A 380 -3.27 -0.90 -29.61
N ALA A 381 -3.98 0.17 -30.04
CA ALA A 381 -3.39 1.49 -30.17
C ALA A 381 -4.28 2.67 -29.76
N LYS A 382 -3.67 3.80 -29.33
CA LYS A 382 -4.37 5.03 -28.94
C LYS A 382 -5.34 4.89 -27.75
N ASN A 383 -5.15 3.86 -26.92
CA ASN A 383 -5.93 3.64 -25.71
C ASN A 383 -5.34 4.44 -24.53
N LYS A 384 -6.20 4.76 -23.55
CA LYS A 384 -5.85 5.54 -22.36
C LYS A 384 -6.13 4.73 -21.10
N LEU A 385 -5.10 4.51 -20.29
CA LEU A 385 -5.20 3.91 -18.96
C LEU A 385 -4.92 5.02 -17.93
N LEU A 386 -5.94 5.41 -17.17
CA LEU A 386 -5.91 6.60 -16.32
C LEU A 386 -6.25 6.26 -14.86
N ASN A 387 -5.36 6.56 -13.92
CA ASN A 387 -5.60 6.40 -12.48
C ASN A 387 -6.08 4.99 -12.06
N ASN A 388 -5.66 3.93 -12.75
CA ASN A 388 -6.01 2.56 -12.34
C ASN A 388 -5.06 2.08 -11.24
N ASN A 389 -5.60 1.33 -10.28
CA ASN A 389 -4.85 0.61 -9.28
C ASN A 389 -4.81 -0.87 -9.67
N VAL A 390 -3.64 -1.36 -10.11
CA VAL A 390 -3.48 -2.71 -10.66
C VAL A 390 -2.52 -3.49 -9.76
N VAL A 391 -3.09 -4.26 -8.84
CA VAL A 391 -2.33 -4.79 -7.70
C VAL A 391 -2.58 -6.27 -7.46
N GLU A 392 -1.59 -6.97 -6.89
CA GLU A 392 -1.78 -8.35 -6.40
C GLU A 392 -2.28 -9.33 -7.48
N ASN A 393 -1.84 -9.14 -8.74
CA ASN A 393 -2.09 -10.11 -9.81
C ASN A 393 -0.97 -11.16 -9.85
N SER A 394 -1.33 -12.41 -10.13
CA SER A 394 -0.43 -13.57 -10.01
C SER A 394 0.62 -13.66 -11.11
N TYR A 395 0.59 -12.76 -12.10
CA TYR A 395 1.58 -12.68 -13.15
C TYR A 395 1.98 -11.23 -13.46
N ILE A 396 1.23 -10.51 -14.31
CA ILE A 396 1.60 -9.15 -14.74
C ILE A 396 0.52 -8.16 -14.38
N GLY A 397 0.93 -7.00 -13.89
CA GLY A 397 0.01 -5.89 -13.65
C GLY A 397 -0.58 -5.37 -14.97
N ILE A 398 0.21 -4.67 -15.77
CA ILE A 398 -0.22 -4.12 -17.06
C ILE A 398 0.66 -4.63 -18.19
N GLU A 399 0.04 -5.26 -19.20
CA GLU A 399 0.71 -5.71 -20.41
C GLU A 399 0.21 -4.97 -21.65
N LEU A 400 1.14 -4.43 -22.43
CA LEU A 400 0.93 -3.98 -23.80
C LEU A 400 1.78 -4.85 -24.74
N ALA A 401 1.13 -5.77 -25.44
CA ALA A 401 1.76 -6.71 -26.37
C ALA A 401 1.43 -6.36 -27.82
N ASP A 402 2.42 -6.38 -28.71
CA ASP A 402 2.29 -6.04 -30.14
C ASP A 402 1.52 -4.73 -30.39
N SER A 403 1.64 -3.77 -29.47
CA SER A 403 0.77 -2.60 -29.35
C SER A 403 1.50 -1.30 -29.68
N GLY A 404 0.79 -0.18 -29.84
CA GLY A 404 1.47 1.09 -30.05
C GLY A 404 0.69 2.35 -29.74
N SER A 405 1.36 3.46 -29.44
CA SER A 405 0.68 4.77 -29.23
C SER A 405 -0.37 4.79 -28.10
N ASN A 406 -0.29 3.89 -27.11
CA ASN A 406 -1.13 3.93 -25.91
C ASN A 406 -0.56 4.89 -24.86
N THR A 407 -1.43 5.47 -24.02
CA THR A 407 -1.10 6.44 -22.97
C THR A 407 -1.48 5.91 -21.59
N LEU A 408 -0.51 5.80 -20.68
CA LEU A 408 -0.67 5.36 -19.29
C LEU A 408 -0.35 6.55 -18.38
N ILE A 409 -1.36 7.04 -17.64
CA ILE A 409 -1.21 8.20 -16.76
C ILE A 409 -1.70 7.86 -15.35
N ASN A 410 -0.89 8.20 -14.33
CA ASN A 410 -1.25 8.10 -12.90
C ASN A 410 -1.67 6.69 -12.43
N ASN A 411 -1.25 5.62 -13.10
CA ASN A 411 -1.61 4.27 -12.66
C ASN A 411 -0.66 3.79 -11.56
N THR A 412 -1.21 3.13 -10.54
CA THR A 412 -0.46 2.40 -9.53
C THR A 412 -0.43 0.94 -9.92
N VAL A 413 0.77 0.35 -10.04
CA VAL A 413 0.99 -1.03 -10.46
C VAL A 413 1.93 -1.70 -9.47
N ALA A 414 1.37 -2.46 -8.53
CA ALA A 414 2.13 -2.90 -7.35
C ALA A 414 1.83 -4.32 -6.90
N LYS A 415 2.80 -4.96 -6.22
CA LYS A 415 2.62 -6.30 -5.62
C LYS A 415 2.21 -7.38 -6.62
N ASN A 416 2.53 -7.23 -7.91
CA ASN A 416 2.27 -8.27 -8.90
C ASN A 416 3.41 -9.30 -8.87
N SER A 417 3.08 -10.58 -9.03
CA SER A 417 4.02 -11.69 -8.83
C SER A 417 5.11 -11.79 -9.89
N TRP A 418 5.04 -11.02 -10.99
CA TRP A 418 6.12 -10.88 -11.95
C TRP A 418 6.41 -9.41 -12.28
N TYR A 419 6.03 -8.94 -13.47
CA TYR A 419 6.32 -7.56 -13.90
C TYR A 419 5.20 -6.60 -13.49
N GLY A 420 5.56 -5.37 -13.15
CA GLY A 420 4.59 -4.29 -13.01
C GLY A 420 3.98 -3.95 -14.38
N ILE A 421 4.73 -3.22 -15.21
CA ILE A 421 4.33 -2.83 -16.57
C ILE A 421 5.24 -3.51 -17.61
N ARG A 422 4.66 -4.30 -18.52
CA ARG A 422 5.38 -4.98 -19.61
C ARG A 422 5.01 -4.41 -20.98
N LEU A 423 6.02 -3.95 -21.72
CA LEU A 423 5.95 -3.59 -23.14
C LEU A 423 6.65 -4.69 -23.96
N TRP A 424 5.89 -5.41 -24.77
CA TRP A 424 6.36 -6.55 -25.53
C TRP A 424 6.09 -6.36 -27.02
N TYR A 425 7.14 -6.10 -27.81
CA TYR A 425 7.01 -5.71 -29.23
C TYR A 425 6.12 -4.47 -29.41
N SER A 426 6.28 -3.50 -28.51
CA SER A 426 5.30 -2.44 -28.29
C SER A 426 5.94 -1.05 -28.30
N ASN A 427 5.48 -0.18 -29.20
CA ASN A 427 6.21 1.03 -29.60
C ASN A 427 5.41 2.33 -29.41
N ASN A 428 6.10 3.45 -29.22
CA ASN A 428 5.51 4.79 -29.19
C ASN A 428 4.51 5.03 -28.03
N HIS A 429 4.66 4.33 -26.90
CA HIS A 429 3.83 4.56 -25.72
C HIS A 429 4.26 5.78 -24.92
N VAL A 430 3.30 6.39 -24.21
CA VAL A 430 3.56 7.47 -23.24
C VAL A 430 3.16 6.99 -21.84
N LEU A 431 4.15 6.84 -20.97
CA LEU A 431 3.98 6.47 -19.56
C LEU A 431 4.34 7.67 -18.70
N THR A 432 3.33 8.31 -18.10
CA THR A 432 3.53 9.51 -17.26
C THR A 432 2.94 9.35 -15.87
N ASN A 433 3.68 9.75 -14.83
CA ASN A 433 3.20 9.74 -13.43
C ASN A 433 2.74 8.37 -12.91
N ASN A 434 3.21 7.25 -13.48
CA ASN A 434 2.82 5.92 -13.00
C ASN A 434 3.71 5.49 -11.83
N ASN A 435 3.16 4.67 -10.94
CA ASN A 435 3.85 4.12 -9.78
C ASN A 435 4.01 2.60 -9.94
N ALA A 436 5.17 2.13 -10.38
CA ALA A 436 5.49 0.71 -10.55
C ALA A 436 6.37 0.22 -9.39
N VAL A 437 5.74 -0.28 -8.32
CA VAL A 437 6.42 -0.53 -7.03
C VAL A 437 6.14 -1.89 -6.44
N ASN A 438 7.08 -2.45 -5.68
CA ASN A 438 6.87 -3.70 -4.94
C ASN A 438 6.43 -4.87 -5.84
N ASN A 439 6.85 -4.93 -7.11
CA ASN A 439 6.60 -6.09 -7.97
C ASN A 439 7.73 -7.10 -7.83
N ASN A 440 7.42 -8.39 -7.96
CA ASN A 440 8.37 -9.46 -7.67
C ASN A 440 9.49 -9.62 -8.70
N PHE A 441 9.54 -8.78 -9.74
CA PHE A 441 10.61 -8.79 -10.72
C PHE A 441 10.98 -7.39 -11.18
N SER A 442 10.69 -7.00 -12.43
CA SER A 442 10.94 -5.65 -12.91
C SER A 442 9.71 -4.76 -12.69
N GLY A 443 9.92 -3.52 -12.23
CA GLY A 443 8.85 -2.53 -12.20
C GLY A 443 8.33 -2.23 -13.61
N ILE A 444 9.23 -1.94 -14.56
CA ILE A 444 8.92 -1.74 -15.97
C ILE A 444 9.84 -2.59 -16.85
N TYR A 445 9.27 -3.36 -17.79
CA TYR A 445 10.02 -4.20 -18.72
C TYR A 445 9.72 -3.85 -20.18
N LEU A 446 10.76 -3.55 -20.97
CA LEU A 446 10.71 -3.30 -22.40
C LEU A 446 11.44 -4.41 -23.15
N ARG A 447 10.74 -5.07 -24.08
CA ARG A 447 11.32 -6.05 -25.00
C ARG A 447 10.93 -5.73 -26.44
N HIS A 448 11.89 -5.61 -27.36
CA HIS A 448 11.63 -5.20 -28.74
C HIS A 448 10.74 -3.95 -28.85
N SER A 449 10.92 -3.00 -27.94
CA SER A 449 9.99 -1.90 -27.70
C SER A 449 10.71 -0.55 -27.85
N ASP A 450 10.48 0.08 -28.99
CA ASP A 450 11.15 1.29 -29.46
C ASP A 450 10.31 2.56 -29.27
N ASN A 451 10.97 3.71 -29.19
CA ASN A 451 10.35 5.05 -29.23
C ASN A 451 9.31 5.32 -28.12
N ASN A 452 9.41 4.66 -26.97
CA ASN A 452 8.54 4.91 -25.83
C ASN A 452 9.04 6.09 -24.99
N LYS A 453 8.12 6.86 -24.40
CA LYS A 453 8.42 7.99 -23.51
C LYS A 453 7.97 7.68 -22.09
N LEU A 454 8.92 7.67 -21.16
CA LEU A 454 8.70 7.45 -19.73
C LEU A 454 9.10 8.71 -18.96
N THR A 455 8.13 9.37 -18.35
CA THR A 455 8.36 10.60 -17.59
C THR A 455 7.61 10.65 -16.27
N ASN A 456 8.20 11.21 -15.22
CA ASN A 456 7.55 11.37 -13.92
C ASN A 456 7.11 10.07 -13.23
N ASN A 457 7.63 8.91 -13.62
CA ASN A 457 7.23 7.64 -13.01
C ASN A 457 8.04 7.35 -11.75
N ILE A 458 7.40 6.75 -10.75
CA ILE A 458 8.04 6.20 -9.54
C ILE A 458 8.21 4.70 -9.77
N ILE A 459 9.45 4.23 -9.69
CA ILE A 459 9.84 2.85 -9.98
C ILE A 459 10.75 2.40 -8.84
N ALA A 460 10.18 1.75 -7.83
CA ALA A 460 10.88 1.50 -6.56
C ALA A 460 10.51 0.17 -5.92
N GLU A 461 11.41 -0.35 -5.08
CA GLU A 461 11.15 -1.52 -4.24
C GLU A 461 10.74 -2.78 -5.05
N ASN A 462 11.11 -2.87 -6.33
CA ASN A 462 10.90 -4.08 -7.12
C ASN A 462 12.07 -5.04 -6.90
N ILE A 463 11.77 -6.35 -6.80
CA ILE A 463 12.74 -7.35 -6.28
C ILE A 463 13.99 -7.44 -7.15
N ASN A 464 13.84 -7.52 -8.48
CA ASN A 464 14.99 -7.76 -9.37
C ASN A 464 15.57 -6.46 -9.94
N GLU A 465 14.76 -5.68 -10.63
CA GLU A 465 15.23 -4.41 -11.18
C GLU A 465 14.12 -3.36 -11.33
N GLY A 466 14.49 -2.09 -11.39
CA GLY A 466 13.53 -1.01 -11.64
C GLY A 466 13.01 -1.08 -13.08
N ILE A 467 13.90 -0.87 -14.03
CA ILE A 467 13.61 -0.96 -15.47
C ILE A 467 14.52 -1.95 -16.18
N TYR A 468 13.95 -2.79 -17.03
CA TYR A 468 14.68 -3.75 -17.85
C TYR A 468 14.46 -3.47 -19.34
N LEU A 469 15.53 -3.25 -20.11
CA LEU A 469 15.51 -3.12 -21.57
C LEU A 469 16.16 -4.35 -22.20
N SER A 470 15.43 -5.07 -23.05
CA SER A 470 15.93 -6.27 -23.72
C SER A 470 15.64 -6.30 -25.22
N TYR A 471 16.54 -6.97 -25.95
CA TYR A 471 16.41 -7.33 -27.36
C TYR A 471 15.86 -6.20 -28.26
N TYR A 472 16.69 -5.22 -28.63
CA TYR A 472 16.31 -4.14 -29.55
C TYR A 472 15.17 -3.27 -29.03
N SER A 473 15.30 -2.77 -27.79
CA SER A 473 14.45 -1.69 -27.27
C SER A 473 15.20 -0.37 -27.37
N ASN A 474 15.04 0.31 -28.49
CA ASN A 474 15.85 1.45 -28.94
C ASN A 474 15.08 2.78 -28.87
N ASP A 475 15.83 3.88 -28.90
CA ASP A 475 15.29 5.23 -29.07
C ASP A 475 14.20 5.61 -28.05
N ASN A 476 14.20 5.01 -26.86
CA ASN A 476 13.28 5.38 -25.78
C ASN A 476 13.77 6.65 -25.06
N LEU A 477 12.83 7.50 -24.67
CA LEU A 477 13.08 8.75 -23.95
C LEU A 477 12.64 8.60 -22.49
N ILE A 478 13.62 8.52 -21.59
CA ILE A 478 13.41 8.18 -20.17
C ILE A 478 14.02 9.31 -19.32
N TYR A 479 13.21 10.24 -18.85
CA TYR A 479 13.70 11.34 -18.02
C TYR A 479 12.69 11.75 -16.94
N ASN A 480 13.16 12.41 -15.91
CA ASN A 480 12.37 12.84 -14.76
C ASN A 480 11.63 11.70 -14.05
N ASN A 481 12.21 10.49 -13.99
CA ASN A 481 11.67 9.36 -13.23
C ASN A 481 12.45 9.16 -11.93
N PHE A 482 11.83 8.52 -10.93
CA PHE A 482 12.42 8.20 -9.64
C PHE A 482 12.67 6.70 -9.58
N PHE A 483 13.94 6.31 -9.61
CA PHE A 483 14.37 4.92 -9.49
C PHE A 483 14.92 4.66 -8.09
N ASN A 484 14.39 3.67 -7.39
CA ASN A 484 14.88 3.25 -6.08
C ASN A 484 14.77 1.73 -5.89
N ASN A 485 15.68 0.98 -6.51
CA ASN A 485 15.74 -0.48 -6.46
C ASN A 485 17.19 -0.92 -6.28
N SER A 486 17.41 -2.16 -5.84
CA SER A 486 18.77 -2.74 -5.73
C SER A 486 19.52 -2.70 -7.07
N VAL A 487 18.79 -2.88 -8.18
CA VAL A 487 19.26 -2.62 -9.55
C VAL A 487 18.27 -1.69 -10.24
N ASN A 488 18.64 -0.43 -10.48
CA ASN A 488 17.70 0.50 -11.09
C ASN A 488 17.43 0.23 -12.57
N ALA A 489 18.46 -0.09 -13.35
CA ALA A 489 18.35 -0.29 -14.79
C ALA A 489 19.21 -1.48 -15.25
N LYS A 490 18.62 -2.35 -16.07
CA LYS A 490 19.26 -3.54 -16.64
C LYS A 490 19.09 -3.59 -18.15
N PHE A 491 20.10 -4.11 -18.83
CA PHE A 491 20.13 -4.25 -20.28
C PHE A 491 20.46 -5.67 -20.70
N TYR A 492 19.82 -6.14 -21.76
CA TYR A 492 20.17 -7.40 -22.42
C TYR A 492 20.08 -7.28 -23.94
N GLY A 493 21.13 -7.70 -24.65
CA GLY A 493 21.21 -7.56 -26.11
C GLY A 493 21.49 -6.12 -26.57
N TYR A 494 21.18 -5.82 -27.83
CA TYR A 494 21.42 -4.51 -28.43
C TYR A 494 20.26 -3.55 -28.11
N ASN A 495 20.51 -2.42 -27.44
CA ASN A 495 19.49 -1.42 -27.08
C ASN A 495 20.06 0.01 -27.25
N THR A 496 20.15 0.47 -28.49
CA THR A 496 20.85 1.72 -28.86
C THR A 496 19.92 2.92 -28.91
N GLY A 497 20.46 4.14 -28.81
CA GLY A 497 19.69 5.37 -29.03
C GLY A 497 18.78 5.80 -27.87
N ASN A 498 18.70 5.01 -26.79
CA ASN A 498 17.96 5.38 -25.59
C ASN A 498 18.56 6.63 -24.93
N VAL A 499 17.70 7.58 -24.56
CA VAL A 499 18.07 8.87 -23.99
C VAL A 499 17.54 8.97 -22.56
N TRP A 500 18.45 9.25 -21.61
CA TRP A 500 18.17 9.22 -20.17
C TRP A 500 17.98 10.61 -19.54
N ASN A 501 17.93 11.67 -20.35
CA ASN A 501 17.72 13.04 -19.89
C ASN A 501 17.10 13.90 -20.99
N THR A 502 16.39 14.96 -20.60
CA THR A 502 15.96 16.02 -21.51
C THR A 502 16.94 17.19 -21.50
N THR A 503 16.65 18.24 -22.26
CA THR A 503 17.37 19.51 -22.16
C THR A 503 17.00 20.19 -20.85
N LYS A 504 17.99 20.73 -20.12
CA LYS A 504 17.75 21.48 -18.87
C LYS A 504 16.73 22.60 -19.14
N THR A 505 15.55 22.46 -18.54
CA THR A 505 14.40 23.35 -18.76
C THR A 505 13.80 23.71 -17.41
N GLU A 506 13.42 24.98 -17.20
CA GLU A 506 12.72 25.37 -15.97
C GLU A 506 11.44 24.56 -15.78
N GLY A 507 11.22 24.09 -14.56
CA GLY A 507 10.07 23.26 -14.19
C GLY A 507 10.44 22.29 -13.07
N THR A 508 9.51 22.08 -12.13
CA THR A 508 9.72 21.20 -10.98
C THR A 508 9.96 19.76 -11.43
N ASN A 509 11.13 19.22 -11.09
CA ASN A 509 11.48 17.83 -11.38
C ASN A 509 10.94 16.87 -10.30
N ILE A 510 11.01 15.56 -10.57
CA ILE A 510 10.46 14.53 -9.68
C ILE A 510 11.20 14.42 -8.34
N ALA A 511 12.42 15.00 -8.25
CA ALA A 511 13.20 15.12 -7.02
C ALA A 511 13.02 16.49 -6.32
N GLY A 512 12.08 17.31 -6.83
CA GLY A 512 11.67 18.60 -6.27
C GLY A 512 12.56 19.77 -6.63
N GLY A 513 13.59 19.55 -7.46
CA GLY A 513 14.45 20.60 -7.95
C GLY A 513 13.76 21.49 -9.01
N PRO A 514 14.26 22.72 -9.23
CA PRO A 514 13.62 23.72 -10.09
C PRO A 514 13.77 23.50 -11.60
N TYR A 515 14.58 22.52 -12.02
CA TYR A 515 14.82 22.23 -13.45
C TYR A 515 14.56 20.77 -13.79
N LEU A 516 13.85 20.54 -14.89
CA LEU A 516 13.80 19.25 -15.56
C LEU A 516 15.17 18.93 -16.17
N GLY A 517 15.58 17.67 -16.07
CA GLY A 517 16.87 17.20 -16.58
C GLY A 517 16.83 15.70 -16.84
N GLY A 518 17.56 14.95 -16.04
CA GLY A 518 17.68 13.48 -16.07
C GLY A 518 16.70 12.79 -15.15
N ASN A 519 17.10 11.65 -14.60
CA ASN A 519 16.34 10.84 -13.65
C ASN A 519 16.98 10.91 -12.25
N TYR A 520 16.19 10.55 -11.24
CA TYR A 520 16.67 10.38 -9.88
C TYR A 520 17.05 8.92 -9.63
N TRP A 521 18.31 8.67 -9.29
CA TRP A 521 18.92 7.34 -9.15
C TRP A 521 19.26 7.03 -7.68
N ALA A 522 18.28 6.53 -6.94
CA ALA A 522 18.44 6.08 -5.55
C ALA A 522 18.63 4.56 -5.45
N THR A 523 19.10 4.10 -4.29
CA THR A 523 19.05 2.70 -3.88
C THR A 523 18.43 2.61 -2.48
N PRO A 524 17.79 1.47 -2.11
CA PRO A 524 17.12 1.34 -0.82
C PRO A 524 18.02 1.58 0.39
N ASN A 525 19.31 1.24 0.28
CA ASN A 525 20.32 1.45 1.32
C ASN A 525 20.89 2.89 1.37
N GLY A 526 20.36 3.83 0.59
CA GLY A 526 20.80 5.22 0.62
C GLY A 526 22.08 5.54 -0.15
N THR A 527 22.66 4.57 -0.86
CA THR A 527 23.96 4.74 -1.56
C THR A 527 23.83 5.08 -3.05
N GLY A 528 22.62 5.33 -3.54
CA GLY A 528 22.37 5.61 -4.94
C GLY A 528 23.11 6.85 -5.44
N PHE A 529 23.34 6.93 -6.74
CA PHE A 529 24.10 8.03 -7.35
C PHE A 529 23.50 9.40 -6.98
N SER A 530 22.20 9.55 -7.13
CA SER A 530 21.48 10.78 -6.79
C SER A 530 21.37 11.04 -5.29
N GLN A 531 21.69 10.06 -4.44
CA GLN A 531 21.74 10.23 -2.99
C GLN A 531 23.13 10.70 -2.51
N THR A 532 24.19 10.36 -3.24
CA THR A 532 25.59 10.50 -2.80
C THR A 532 26.39 11.57 -3.56
N HIS A 533 25.94 12.01 -4.73
CA HIS A 533 26.68 12.96 -5.57
C HIS A 533 26.28 14.42 -5.31
N ASN A 534 27.23 15.33 -5.52
CA ASN A 534 27.08 16.75 -5.22
C ASN A 534 26.27 17.50 -6.29
N ASP A 535 25.51 18.48 -5.82
CA ASP A 535 24.87 19.56 -6.57
C ASP A 535 25.36 20.88 -5.94
N THR A 536 26.40 21.46 -6.53
CA THR A 536 27.15 22.59 -5.95
C THR A 536 26.46 23.92 -6.23
N ASP A 537 25.69 24.01 -7.31
CA ASP A 537 24.91 25.17 -7.72
C ASP A 537 23.45 25.12 -7.27
N SER A 538 23.05 24.05 -6.59
CA SER A 538 21.73 23.86 -5.97
C SER A 538 20.59 24.00 -6.98
N ASP A 539 20.82 23.55 -8.20
CA ASP A 539 19.85 23.59 -9.28
C ASP A 539 18.99 22.31 -9.34
N GLY A 540 19.18 21.39 -8.40
CA GLY A 540 18.49 20.11 -8.31
C GLY A 540 19.02 19.05 -9.26
N ILE A 541 20.21 19.25 -9.85
CA ILE A 541 20.88 18.34 -10.78
C ILE A 541 22.32 18.08 -10.28
N CYS A 542 22.73 16.81 -10.21
CA CYS A 542 24.10 16.49 -9.83
C CYS A 542 25.08 17.04 -10.87
N ASN A 543 26.24 17.55 -10.41
CA ASN A 543 27.26 18.09 -11.32
C ASN A 543 28.01 17.00 -12.13
N SER A 544 27.85 15.73 -11.75
CA SER A 544 28.47 14.56 -12.41
C SER A 544 27.44 13.77 -13.22
N TYR A 545 27.88 13.18 -14.33
CA TYR A 545 27.03 12.29 -15.14
C TYR A 545 26.89 10.92 -14.50
N TYR A 546 25.72 10.30 -14.64
CA TYR A 546 25.49 8.92 -14.22
C TYR A 546 25.62 7.98 -15.42
N THR A 547 26.59 7.08 -15.37
CA THR A 547 26.73 6.01 -16.36
C THR A 547 26.04 4.77 -15.85
N ILE A 548 25.11 4.21 -16.62
CA ILE A 548 24.36 3.03 -16.20
C ILE A 548 25.30 1.82 -16.25
N VAL A 549 25.46 1.14 -15.10
CA VAL A 549 26.48 0.10 -14.89
C VAL A 549 26.39 -1.03 -15.91
N THR A 550 25.17 -1.39 -16.32
CA THR A 550 24.87 -2.51 -17.21
C THR A 550 25.01 -2.17 -18.69
N ASP A 551 25.14 -0.89 -19.06
CA ASP A 551 25.50 -0.43 -20.41
C ASP A 551 26.28 0.89 -20.35
N PRO A 552 27.63 0.86 -20.46
CA PRO A 552 28.46 2.05 -20.37
C PRO A 552 28.18 3.15 -21.40
N ASN A 553 27.46 2.85 -22.49
CA ASN A 553 27.07 3.86 -23.49
C ASN A 553 25.79 4.60 -23.11
N SER A 554 25.02 4.08 -22.15
CA SER A 554 23.81 4.70 -21.62
C SER A 554 24.16 5.61 -20.45
N ILE A 555 24.17 6.92 -20.73
CA ILE A 555 24.58 7.95 -19.78
C ILE A 555 23.42 8.93 -19.56
N ASP A 556 23.03 9.09 -18.30
CA ASP A 556 22.22 10.22 -17.85
C ASP A 556 23.16 11.41 -17.60
N LYS A 557 23.00 12.47 -18.41
CA LYS A 557 23.86 13.65 -18.37
C LYS A 557 23.38 14.73 -17.41
N LEU A 558 22.15 14.63 -16.90
CA LEU A 558 21.57 15.60 -15.97
C LEU A 558 20.90 14.88 -14.79
N PRO A 559 21.55 13.89 -14.14
CA PRO A 559 20.92 13.10 -13.09
C PRO A 559 20.46 14.01 -11.96
N LEU A 560 19.23 13.79 -11.49
CA LEU A 560 18.58 14.66 -10.52
C LEU A 560 19.20 14.48 -9.12
N ARG A 561 19.13 15.52 -8.29
CA ARG A 561 19.51 15.50 -6.88
C ARG A 561 18.29 15.80 -6.01
N ASN A 562 18.20 15.15 -4.85
CA ASN A 562 17.14 15.44 -3.87
C ASN A 562 17.37 16.85 -3.37
N SER A 563 16.32 17.66 -3.40
CA SER A 563 16.35 18.91 -2.63
C SER A 563 16.40 18.52 -1.15
N ILE A 564 17.53 18.80 -0.49
CA ILE A 564 17.63 18.76 0.97
C ILE A 564 17.07 20.08 1.45
N TYR A 565 16.02 20.02 2.26
CA TYR A 565 15.42 21.21 2.85
C TYR A 565 16.06 21.39 4.22
N THR A 566 16.93 22.38 4.36
CA THR A 566 17.57 22.65 5.64
C THR A 566 16.75 23.63 6.48
N VAL A 567 16.68 23.39 7.79
CA VAL A 567 15.91 24.22 8.74
C VAL A 567 16.82 24.66 9.89
N ASP A 568 16.83 25.96 10.17
CA ASP A 568 17.58 26.58 11.27
C ASP A 568 16.78 27.75 11.86
N ASP A 569 16.49 27.70 13.15
CA ASP A 569 15.76 28.76 13.87
C ASP A 569 16.56 30.08 13.94
N GLY A 570 17.88 30.03 13.73
CA GLY A 570 18.77 31.18 13.60
C GLY A 570 18.83 31.82 12.21
N GLY A 571 18.21 31.23 11.19
CA GLY A 571 18.16 31.75 9.81
C GLY A 571 19.40 31.47 8.96
N GLY A 572 20.25 30.52 9.35
CA GLY A 572 21.41 30.04 8.59
C GLY A 572 21.12 28.93 7.57
N ALA A 573 19.85 28.54 7.41
CA ALA A 573 19.38 27.47 6.53
C ALA A 573 18.33 27.95 5.51
N ASP A 574 17.84 27.05 4.66
CA ASP A 574 16.85 27.37 3.61
C ASP A 574 15.52 27.88 4.20
N TYR A 575 15.14 27.34 5.36
CA TYR A 575 13.92 27.69 6.07
C TYR A 575 14.20 27.96 7.55
N THR A 576 13.42 28.85 8.14
CA THR A 576 13.47 29.14 9.59
C THR A 576 12.49 28.31 10.41
N THR A 577 11.54 27.62 9.75
CA THR A 577 10.54 26.77 10.41
C THR A 577 10.42 25.43 9.69
N ILE A 578 10.13 24.39 10.45
CA ILE A 578 9.96 23.02 9.96
C ILE A 578 8.74 22.95 9.04
N GLN A 579 7.63 23.61 9.38
CA GLN A 579 6.43 23.62 8.53
C GLN A 579 6.69 24.26 7.17
N ALA A 580 7.50 25.31 7.08
CA ALA A 580 7.81 25.93 5.80
C ALA A 580 8.61 24.98 4.90
N ALA A 581 9.58 24.26 5.48
CA ALA A 581 10.31 23.22 4.79
C ALA A 581 9.41 22.04 4.37
N VAL A 582 8.52 21.58 5.26
CA VAL A 582 7.55 20.51 4.94
C VAL A 582 6.62 20.94 3.81
N ASN A 583 6.12 22.18 3.81
CA ASN A 583 5.27 22.69 2.75
C ASN A 583 6.00 22.69 1.40
N ALA A 584 7.26 23.13 1.38
CA ALA A 584 8.08 23.17 0.18
C ALA A 584 8.57 21.80 -0.28
N ALA A 585 8.78 20.87 0.64
CA ALA A 585 9.30 19.54 0.37
C ALA A 585 8.36 18.73 -0.55
N ILE A 586 8.95 17.97 -1.47
CA ILE A 586 8.23 17.00 -2.28
C ILE A 586 8.15 15.63 -1.57
N PRO A 587 7.20 14.74 -1.95
CA PRO A 587 7.15 13.38 -1.40
C PRO A 587 8.49 12.64 -1.59
N GLY A 588 9.01 12.04 -0.52
CA GLY A 588 10.29 11.33 -0.44
C GLY A 588 11.49 12.22 -0.07
N ALA A 589 11.32 13.54 0.01
CA ALA A 589 12.42 14.46 0.36
C ALA A 589 12.88 14.31 1.83
N THR A 590 14.08 14.83 2.09
CA THR A 590 14.64 14.92 3.44
C THR A 590 14.60 16.35 3.94
N VAL A 591 14.00 16.56 5.10
CA VAL A 591 14.03 17.81 5.86
C VAL A 591 15.05 17.64 6.99
N LEU A 592 16.17 18.35 6.88
CA LEU A 592 17.28 18.30 7.83
C LEU A 592 17.17 19.51 8.77
N VAL A 593 16.93 19.22 10.05
CA VAL A 593 16.67 20.25 11.07
C VAL A 593 17.90 20.38 11.97
N TYR A 594 18.51 21.56 11.98
CA TYR A 594 19.66 21.87 12.82
C TYR A 594 19.26 22.08 14.29
N PRO A 595 20.23 22.01 15.24
CA PRO A 595 19.95 22.24 16.66
C PRO A 595 19.32 23.61 16.88
N GLY A 596 18.26 23.66 17.67
CA GLY A 596 17.46 24.86 17.81
C GLY A 596 16.19 24.64 18.63
N THR A 597 15.42 25.71 18.79
CA THR A 597 14.09 25.70 19.42
C THR A 597 13.05 26.24 18.43
N TYR A 598 12.25 25.33 17.90
CA TYR A 598 11.22 25.60 16.91
C TYR A 598 9.86 25.68 17.61
N VAL A 599 9.22 26.85 17.59
CA VAL A 599 7.88 27.04 18.19
C VAL A 599 6.82 27.00 17.09
N GLU A 600 6.27 25.82 16.85
CA GLU A 600 5.31 25.54 15.77
C GLU A 600 4.52 24.26 16.01
N ASN A 601 3.43 24.09 15.26
CA ASN A 601 2.70 22.84 15.09
C ASN A 601 2.88 22.42 13.63
N VAL A 602 3.34 21.20 13.39
CA VAL A 602 3.81 20.73 12.07
C VAL A 602 2.89 19.67 11.52
N ASN A 603 2.25 19.97 10.39
CA ASN A 603 1.42 19.04 9.63
C ASN A 603 2.24 18.41 8.50
N VAL A 604 2.29 17.08 8.47
CA VAL A 604 3.03 16.27 7.51
C VAL A 604 2.06 15.44 6.68
N ASP A 605 1.72 15.95 5.51
CA ASP A 605 0.68 15.45 4.60
C ASP A 605 1.22 14.67 3.39
N LYS A 606 2.52 14.38 3.39
CA LYS A 606 3.22 13.63 2.34
C LYS A 606 4.39 12.84 2.93
N ARG A 607 4.76 11.74 2.27
CA ARG A 607 5.89 10.88 2.66
C ARG A 607 7.17 11.73 2.76
N LEU A 608 7.80 11.84 3.92
CA LEU A 608 9.02 12.63 4.14
C LEU A 608 9.95 11.96 5.14
N ASN A 609 11.26 12.26 5.03
CA ASN A 609 12.24 11.96 6.06
C ASN A 609 12.59 13.26 6.81
N ILE A 610 12.01 13.47 7.98
CA ILE A 610 12.26 14.64 8.83
C ILE A 610 13.23 14.20 9.92
N THR A 611 14.42 14.80 9.95
CA THR A 611 15.51 14.32 10.80
C THR A 611 16.30 15.47 11.40
N SER A 612 16.50 15.41 12.71
CA SER A 612 17.46 16.25 13.41
C SER A 612 18.90 15.84 13.05
N THR A 613 19.79 16.82 12.90
CA THR A 613 21.23 16.57 12.68
C THR A 613 21.97 16.08 13.92
N ASP A 614 21.50 16.42 15.12
CA ASP A 614 22.24 16.21 16.38
C ASP A 614 21.38 15.59 17.50
N GLY A 615 20.18 15.12 17.13
CA GLY A 615 19.29 14.35 18.00
C GLY A 615 18.46 15.20 18.98
N ALA A 616 17.65 14.47 19.76
CA ALA A 616 16.57 15.05 20.55
C ALA A 616 17.08 15.96 21.69
N ALA A 617 18.30 15.76 22.18
CA ALA A 617 18.84 16.55 23.28
C ALA A 617 18.98 18.05 22.97
N VAL A 618 19.09 18.41 21.68
CA VAL A 618 19.38 19.79 21.24
C VAL A 618 18.42 20.34 20.18
N THR A 619 17.47 19.52 19.70
CA THR A 619 16.51 19.91 18.65
C THR A 619 15.10 19.89 19.22
N ASN A 620 14.67 21.02 19.76
CA ASN A 620 13.42 21.17 20.49
C ASN A 620 12.32 21.68 19.57
N VAL A 621 11.18 21.00 19.51
CA VAL A 621 9.96 21.47 18.82
C VAL A 621 8.86 21.65 19.86
N ILE A 622 8.36 22.88 20.00
CA ILE A 622 7.41 23.27 21.04
C ILE A 622 6.12 23.70 20.36
N ALA A 623 4.99 23.14 20.80
CA ALA A 623 3.67 23.48 20.27
C ALA A 623 3.44 25.01 20.32
N ALA A 624 3.18 25.63 19.18
CA ALA A 624 2.74 27.03 19.14
C ALA A 624 1.30 27.19 19.67
N SER A 625 0.47 26.17 19.45
CA SER A 625 -0.87 25.99 19.98
C SER A 625 -0.92 24.73 20.84
N THR A 626 -1.30 24.87 22.10
CA THR A 626 -1.48 23.74 23.03
C THR A 626 -2.64 22.84 22.65
N ASN A 627 -3.58 23.36 21.84
CA ASN A 627 -4.79 22.69 21.38
C ASN A 627 -4.58 21.93 20.07
N ASP A 628 -3.33 21.75 19.66
CA ASP A 628 -2.96 21.00 18.48
C ASP A 628 -1.75 20.10 18.74
N HIS A 629 -1.49 19.14 17.85
CA HIS A 629 -0.33 18.25 17.96
C HIS A 629 0.96 19.01 17.63
N VAL A 630 2.12 18.63 18.18
CA VAL A 630 3.40 19.23 17.76
C VAL A 630 3.75 18.75 16.36
N PHE A 631 3.65 17.45 16.11
CA PHE A 631 3.59 16.86 14.77
C PHE A 631 2.26 16.15 14.56
N GLU A 632 1.54 16.47 13.49
CA GLU A 632 0.42 15.69 12.97
C GLU A 632 0.81 15.08 11.62
N VAL A 633 0.87 13.76 11.55
CA VAL A 633 1.25 13.01 10.35
C VAL A 633 0.00 12.34 9.79
N THR A 634 -0.33 12.66 8.54
CA THR A 634 -1.50 12.11 7.82
C THR A 634 -1.12 11.39 6.54
N ALA A 635 0.18 11.15 6.31
CA ALA A 635 0.68 10.46 5.13
C ALA A 635 1.51 9.24 5.51
N ASP A 636 1.45 8.23 4.65
CA ASP A 636 2.15 6.96 4.87
C ASP A 636 3.66 7.08 4.64
N GLY A 637 4.43 6.23 5.31
CA GLY A 637 5.86 6.07 5.07
C GLY A 637 6.74 7.25 5.54
N VAL A 638 6.22 8.11 6.42
CA VAL A 638 6.95 9.23 7.02
C VAL A 638 7.93 8.72 8.08
N LYS A 639 9.14 9.30 8.08
CA LYS A 639 10.17 9.04 9.09
C LYS A 639 10.43 10.30 9.90
N ILE A 640 10.30 10.21 11.22
CA ILE A 640 10.63 11.29 12.16
C ILE A 640 11.70 10.79 13.12
N ASN A 641 12.88 11.42 13.08
CA ASN A 641 14.02 10.99 13.87
C ASN A 641 14.69 12.12 14.66
N GLY A 642 14.87 11.91 15.96
CA GLY A 642 15.76 12.72 16.79
C GLY A 642 15.19 14.06 17.26
N PHE A 643 13.89 14.21 17.48
CA PHE A 643 13.30 15.46 17.98
C PHE A 643 12.92 15.38 19.47
N ASN A 644 13.05 16.48 20.20
CA ASN A 644 12.40 16.66 21.50
C ASN A 644 11.13 17.49 21.34
N VAL A 645 9.96 16.87 21.48
CA VAL A 645 8.64 17.48 21.25
C VAL A 645 7.90 17.76 22.55
N SER A 646 7.34 18.96 22.70
CA SER A 646 6.64 19.36 23.94
C SER A 646 5.56 20.43 23.75
N GLY A 647 4.68 20.59 24.74
CA GLY A 647 3.74 21.72 24.83
C GLY A 647 2.32 21.47 24.32
N ALA A 648 2.02 20.31 23.72
CA ALA A 648 0.67 19.95 23.27
C ALA A 648 -0.18 19.43 24.44
N THR A 649 -0.65 20.34 25.32
CA THR A 649 -1.23 19.98 26.63
C THR A 649 -2.76 19.86 26.66
N TYR A 650 -3.47 20.19 25.57
CA TYR A 650 -4.93 20.04 25.52
C TYR A 650 -5.36 18.58 25.35
N TYR A 651 -6.60 18.29 25.72
CA TYR A 651 -7.19 16.96 25.67
C TYR A 651 -7.02 16.28 24.30
N TYR A 652 -6.49 15.05 24.31
CA TYR A 652 -6.12 14.23 23.15
C TYR A 652 -4.96 14.73 22.25
N LYS A 653 -4.31 15.85 22.58
CA LYS A 653 -3.21 16.37 21.76
C LYS A 653 -1.88 15.73 22.11
N ALA A 654 -0.99 15.63 21.13
CA ALA A 654 0.18 14.78 21.22
C ALA A 654 1.46 15.50 20.82
N GLY A 655 2.59 15.06 21.38
CA GLY A 655 3.90 15.42 20.85
C GLY A 655 4.03 14.99 19.39
N ILE A 656 3.82 13.71 19.10
CA ILE A 656 3.74 13.19 17.73
C ILE A 656 2.44 12.41 17.58
N CYS A 657 1.64 12.75 16.57
CA CYS A 657 0.41 12.07 16.21
C CYS A 657 0.54 11.42 14.82
N LEU A 658 0.29 10.11 14.74
CA LEU A 658 0.07 9.39 13.47
C LEU A 658 -1.44 9.21 13.31
N HIS A 659 -2.03 9.83 12.29
CA HIS A 659 -3.47 9.98 12.13
C HIS A 659 -3.92 9.39 10.79
N TYR A 660 -4.47 8.17 10.83
CA TYR A 660 -4.84 7.37 9.66
C TYR A 660 -3.71 7.27 8.62
N SER A 661 -2.50 6.99 9.10
CA SER A 661 -1.29 6.97 8.29
C SER A 661 -0.44 5.74 8.61
N ASP A 662 -0.13 4.93 7.61
CA ASP A 662 0.49 3.61 7.77
C ASP A 662 1.99 3.62 7.44
N TYR A 663 2.71 2.54 7.79
CA TYR A 663 4.12 2.32 7.42
C TYR A 663 5.08 3.41 7.92
N ASN A 664 4.74 4.11 9.00
CA ASN A 664 5.54 5.20 9.54
C ASN A 664 6.65 4.70 10.46
N THR A 665 7.73 5.49 10.57
CA THR A 665 8.87 5.17 11.45
C THR A 665 9.20 6.34 12.37
N LEU A 666 9.07 6.12 13.68
CA LEU A 666 9.44 7.09 14.70
C LEU A 666 10.62 6.56 15.50
N THR A 667 11.77 7.21 15.40
CA THR A 667 13.01 6.74 16.06
C THR A 667 13.73 7.81 16.86
N ASN A 668 14.26 7.43 18.03
CA ASN A 668 15.14 8.29 18.84
C ASN A 668 14.52 9.66 19.21
N ASN A 669 13.19 9.77 19.25
CA ASN A 669 12.51 10.99 19.64
C ASN A 669 12.31 11.04 21.15
N SER A 670 12.26 12.24 21.72
CA SER A 670 11.80 12.47 23.08
C SER A 670 10.49 13.24 23.05
N ALA A 671 9.45 12.76 23.74
CA ALA A 671 8.18 13.47 23.85
C ALA A 671 7.87 13.73 25.32
N THR A 672 7.80 15.01 25.70
CA THR A 672 7.63 15.41 27.12
C THR A 672 6.66 16.57 27.31
N ASN A 673 5.97 16.60 28.46
CA ASN A 673 5.02 17.67 28.82
C ASN A 673 3.91 17.89 27.78
N ASN A 674 3.39 16.80 27.21
CA ASN A 674 2.21 16.78 26.33
C ASN A 674 1.05 16.05 27.02
N TYR A 675 -0.15 16.13 26.47
CA TYR A 675 -1.26 15.27 26.91
C TYR A 675 -0.94 13.81 26.57
N ASN A 676 -0.82 13.47 25.28
CA ASN A 676 -0.21 12.20 24.86
C ASN A 676 1.24 12.45 24.43
N GLY A 677 2.19 11.60 24.79
CA GLY A 677 3.55 11.72 24.28
C GLY A 677 3.62 11.41 22.79
N ILE A 678 3.30 10.16 22.43
CA ILE A 678 3.11 9.70 21.04
C ILE A 678 1.71 9.10 20.93
N PHE A 679 0.94 9.47 19.91
CA PHE A 679 -0.42 9.02 19.69
C PHE A 679 -0.58 8.41 18.29
N LEU A 680 -1.06 7.17 18.22
CA LEU A 680 -1.42 6.46 16.99
C LEU A 680 -2.94 6.35 16.94
N TRP A 681 -3.55 6.83 15.86
CA TRP A 681 -4.99 6.79 15.67
C TRP A 681 -5.33 6.23 14.28
N GLY A 682 -5.92 5.03 14.22
CA GLY A 682 -6.26 4.38 12.96
C GLY A 682 -5.04 4.03 12.11
N THR A 683 -3.90 3.75 12.74
CA THR A 683 -2.60 3.54 12.08
C THR A 683 -2.19 2.08 12.12
N SER A 684 -1.64 1.57 11.01
CA SER A 684 -1.13 0.21 10.91
C SER A 684 0.29 0.11 10.34
N ASN A 685 0.93 -1.04 10.56
CA ASN A 685 2.25 -1.38 10.02
C ASN A 685 3.37 -0.37 10.34
N SER A 686 3.26 0.37 11.45
CA SER A 686 4.22 1.41 11.83
C SER A 686 5.18 0.95 12.93
N MET A 687 6.40 1.50 12.92
CA MET A 687 7.47 1.16 13.86
C MET A 687 7.83 2.34 14.76
N LEU A 688 7.77 2.11 16.07
CA LEU A 688 8.26 3.03 17.10
C LEU A 688 9.46 2.38 17.78
N ALA A 689 10.66 2.94 17.61
CA ALA A 689 11.88 2.37 18.18
C ALA A 689 12.73 3.39 18.96
N ASN A 690 13.21 3.01 20.14
CA ASN A 690 14.15 3.80 20.95
C ASN A 690 13.63 5.21 21.31
N ASN A 691 12.32 5.42 21.43
CA ASN A 691 11.77 6.72 21.81
C ASN A 691 11.70 6.87 23.33
N ASN A 692 11.88 8.09 23.85
CA ASN A 692 11.76 8.42 25.26
C ASN A 692 10.55 9.33 25.52
N VAL A 693 9.50 8.74 26.08
CA VAL A 693 8.17 9.33 26.20
C VAL A 693 7.84 9.50 27.67
N SER A 694 8.11 10.69 28.22
CA SER A 694 8.07 10.92 29.66
C SER A 694 7.40 12.22 30.09
N LYS A 695 6.82 12.27 31.29
CA LYS A 695 6.13 13.46 31.83
C LYS A 695 4.96 13.95 30.95
N ASN A 696 4.27 13.03 30.30
CA ASN A 696 3.01 13.30 29.60
C ASN A 696 1.84 12.83 30.48
N ARG A 697 0.59 13.02 30.05
CA ARG A 697 -0.53 12.29 30.68
C ARG A 697 -0.39 10.80 30.36
N ASP A 698 -0.49 10.45 29.10
CA ASP A 698 -0.23 9.10 28.59
C ASP A 698 1.10 9.12 27.83
N GLY A 699 1.93 8.08 28.00
CA GLY A 699 3.17 7.98 27.26
C GLY A 699 2.92 7.71 25.78
N ILE A 700 2.74 6.45 25.42
CA ILE A 700 2.39 6.02 24.06
C ILE A 700 0.93 5.54 24.06
N TYR A 701 0.08 6.16 23.25
CA TYR A 701 -1.33 5.80 23.14
C TYR A 701 -1.66 5.30 21.72
N LEU A 702 -2.27 4.12 21.61
CA LEU A 702 -2.78 3.52 20.37
C LEU A 702 -4.31 3.47 20.45
N HIS A 703 -4.98 3.99 19.43
CA HIS A 703 -6.43 3.94 19.29
C HIS A 703 -6.82 3.38 17.92
N SER A 704 -7.59 2.30 17.90
CA SER A 704 -8.01 1.62 16.65
C SER A 704 -6.85 1.34 15.69
N SER A 705 -5.69 0.96 16.22
CA SER A 705 -4.43 0.83 15.47
C SER A 705 -3.93 -0.62 15.54
N THR A 706 -3.53 -1.20 14.41
CA THR A 706 -3.19 -2.63 14.32
C THR A 706 -1.83 -2.89 13.69
N ASP A 707 -1.23 -4.06 13.94
CA ASP A 707 -0.02 -4.49 13.22
C ASP A 707 1.18 -3.53 13.39
N ASN A 708 1.24 -2.80 14.50
CA ASN A 708 2.34 -1.89 14.81
C ASN A 708 3.39 -2.56 15.70
N THR A 709 4.65 -2.14 15.56
CA THR A 709 5.78 -2.63 16.36
C THR A 709 6.34 -1.54 17.25
N LEU A 710 6.32 -1.78 18.56
CA LEU A 710 6.92 -0.93 19.58
C LEU A 710 8.12 -1.67 20.19
N ILE A 711 9.33 -1.19 19.92
CA ILE A 711 10.58 -1.81 20.35
C ILE A 711 11.48 -0.86 21.13
N ASN A 712 12.01 -1.30 22.27
CA ASN A 712 13.01 -0.56 23.06
C ASN A 712 12.58 0.88 23.44
N ASN A 713 11.28 1.16 23.56
CA ASN A 713 10.81 2.49 23.95
C ASN A 713 10.83 2.64 25.48
N ASN A 714 11.10 3.85 25.95
CA ASN A 714 11.06 4.23 27.35
C ASN A 714 9.81 5.08 27.62
N ALA A 715 8.81 4.54 28.32
CA ALA A 715 7.62 5.27 28.75
C ALA A 715 7.67 5.49 30.28
N LEU A 716 8.17 6.66 30.70
CA LEU A 716 8.58 6.90 32.09
C LEU A 716 7.90 8.11 32.71
N ASN A 717 7.52 8.05 34.00
CA ASN A 717 7.02 9.24 34.73
C ASN A 717 5.84 9.95 34.05
N ASN A 718 4.93 9.21 33.39
CA ASN A 718 3.69 9.77 32.86
C ASN A 718 2.62 9.80 33.96
N SER A 719 1.70 10.76 33.90
CA SER A 719 0.71 10.97 34.97
C SER A 719 -0.52 10.06 34.88
N PHE A 720 -0.54 9.13 33.92
CA PHE A 720 -1.52 8.08 33.70
C PHE A 720 -0.79 6.86 33.14
N SER A 721 -1.32 6.14 32.16
CA SER A 721 -0.69 4.94 31.62
C SER A 721 0.62 5.25 30.86
N GLY A 722 1.64 4.40 31.03
CA GLY A 722 2.87 4.48 30.25
C GLY A 722 2.65 4.13 28.77
N ILE A 723 2.02 2.99 28.51
CA ILE A 723 1.56 2.57 27.18
C ILE A 723 0.08 2.19 27.27
N TYR A 724 -0.76 2.72 26.38
CA TYR A 724 -2.19 2.42 26.35
C TYR A 724 -2.62 1.97 24.95
N LEU A 725 -3.24 0.80 24.85
CA LEU A 725 -3.86 0.26 23.65
C LEU A 725 -5.37 0.24 23.83
N ARG A 726 -6.10 0.95 22.97
CA ARG A 726 -7.56 0.95 22.96
C ARG A 726 -8.09 0.52 21.60
N PHE A 727 -8.90 -0.54 21.57
CA PHE A 727 -9.41 -1.16 20.33
C PHE A 727 -8.30 -1.46 19.31
N SER A 728 -7.11 -1.78 19.78
CA SER A 728 -5.88 -1.84 18.99
C SER A 728 -5.31 -3.25 19.05
N SER A 729 -5.65 -4.07 18.06
CA SER A 729 -5.34 -5.50 18.03
C SER A 729 -4.09 -5.80 17.19
N ASN A 730 -3.50 -7.00 17.36
CA ASN A 730 -2.38 -7.48 16.54
C ASN A 730 -1.09 -6.64 16.62
N ASN A 731 -0.82 -5.93 17.72
CA ASN A 731 0.41 -5.15 17.87
C ASN A 731 1.50 -5.96 18.60
N PHE A 732 2.76 -5.67 18.27
CA PHE A 732 3.94 -6.30 18.88
C PHE A 732 4.67 -5.29 19.77
N LEU A 733 4.72 -5.57 21.07
CA LEU A 733 5.43 -4.78 22.07
C LEU A 733 6.58 -5.61 22.61
N THR A 734 7.81 -5.21 22.30
CA THR A 734 9.02 -5.91 22.76
C THR A 734 10.03 -4.98 23.43
N ASN A 735 10.66 -5.45 24.52
CA ASN A 735 11.76 -4.77 25.19
C ASN A 735 11.45 -3.32 25.61
N ASN A 736 10.18 -2.95 25.80
CA ASN A 736 9.82 -1.61 26.22
C ASN A 736 9.96 -1.47 27.74
N LYS A 737 10.53 -0.35 28.19
CA LYS A 737 10.66 -0.01 29.60
C LYS A 737 9.58 0.98 29.99
N VAL A 738 8.68 0.55 30.87
CA VAL A 738 7.46 1.25 31.25
C VAL A 738 7.39 1.34 32.77
N SER A 739 7.90 2.43 33.32
CA SER A 739 8.14 2.53 34.78
C SER A 739 7.87 3.92 35.34
N LEU A 740 7.55 3.99 36.63
CA LEU A 740 7.30 5.23 37.37
C LEU A 740 6.09 6.01 36.84
N ASN A 741 5.15 5.36 36.16
CA ASN A 741 3.92 6.01 35.72
C ASN A 741 2.91 6.04 36.88
N ALA A 742 2.12 7.11 36.97
CA ALA A 742 1.24 7.37 38.11
C ALA A 742 -0.04 6.51 38.12
N ASP A 743 -0.27 5.72 37.07
CA ASP A 743 -1.35 4.74 36.99
C ASP A 743 -0.80 3.40 36.47
N ASP A 744 -1.28 2.91 35.32
CA ASP A 744 -0.82 1.65 34.72
C ASP A 744 0.55 1.78 34.02
N GLY A 745 1.30 0.68 34.00
CA GLY A 745 2.39 0.51 33.04
C GLY A 745 1.83 0.38 31.62
N ILE A 746 1.29 -0.79 31.29
CA ILE A 746 0.73 -1.12 29.97
C ILE A 746 -0.75 -1.49 30.10
N LEU A 747 -1.65 -0.72 29.51
CA LEU A 747 -3.09 -0.97 29.53
C LEU A 747 -3.59 -1.43 28.15
N LEU A 748 -4.31 -2.54 28.09
CA LEU A 748 -5.02 -3.01 26.89
C LEU A 748 -6.53 -2.96 27.17
N SER A 749 -7.28 -2.22 26.36
CA SER A 749 -8.74 -2.08 26.48
C SER A 749 -9.41 -2.38 25.15
N GLY A 750 -10.24 -3.42 25.08
CA GLY A 750 -10.86 -3.91 23.84
C GLY A 750 -9.84 -4.34 22.76
N SER A 751 -8.63 -4.72 23.16
CA SER A 751 -7.45 -4.87 22.28
C SER A 751 -7.00 -6.32 22.27
N ASN A 752 -7.18 -7.00 21.14
CA ASN A 752 -7.05 -8.46 21.06
C ASN A 752 -5.78 -8.89 20.32
N ASN A 753 -5.36 -10.14 20.50
CA ASN A 753 -4.27 -10.75 19.70
C ASN A 753 -2.95 -9.97 19.71
N ASN A 754 -2.68 -9.14 20.73
CA ASN A 754 -1.41 -8.45 20.85
C ASN A 754 -0.36 -9.37 21.48
N ILE A 755 0.90 -9.12 21.17
CA ILE A 755 2.03 -9.86 21.73
C ILE A 755 2.88 -8.90 22.53
N LEU A 756 3.00 -9.17 23.83
CA LEU A 756 3.83 -8.42 24.76
C LEU A 756 4.94 -9.35 25.26
N THR A 757 6.17 -9.07 24.86
CA THR A 757 7.33 -9.85 25.24
C THR A 757 8.49 -9.02 25.77
N ASN A 758 9.19 -9.51 26.79
CA ASN A 758 10.41 -8.86 27.31
C ASN A 758 10.22 -7.40 27.78
N ASN A 759 8.99 -6.96 28.02
CA ASN A 759 8.74 -5.60 28.50
C ASN A 759 8.94 -5.53 30.01
N SER A 760 9.44 -4.39 30.49
CA SER A 760 9.58 -4.11 31.91
C SER A 760 8.52 -3.10 32.34
N ALA A 761 7.43 -3.57 32.94
CA ALA A 761 6.33 -2.75 33.43
C ALA A 761 6.42 -2.59 34.97
N ALA A 762 7.56 -2.12 35.48
CA ALA A 762 7.88 -2.12 36.91
C ALA A 762 7.87 -0.71 37.54
N GLY A 763 7.51 -0.61 38.82
CA GLY A 763 7.55 0.64 39.59
C GLY A 763 6.49 1.66 39.20
N ASN A 764 5.37 1.24 38.63
CA ASN A 764 4.18 2.06 38.39
C ASN A 764 3.28 2.08 39.64
N ASP A 765 2.54 3.16 39.83
CA ASP A 765 1.83 3.44 41.09
C ASP A 765 0.64 2.50 41.31
N VAL A 766 -0.02 2.04 40.24
CA VAL A 766 -1.23 1.21 40.32
C VAL A 766 -0.98 -0.19 39.75
N PHE A 767 -1.00 -0.36 38.42
CA PHE A 767 -0.86 -1.68 37.78
C PHE A 767 0.37 -1.79 36.87
N GLY A 768 0.91 -2.99 36.70
CA GLY A 768 1.97 -3.28 35.73
C GLY A 768 1.40 -3.41 34.31
N ILE A 769 0.64 -4.49 34.05
CA ILE A 769 -0.08 -4.70 32.80
C ILE A 769 -1.54 -4.97 33.11
N VAL A 770 -2.48 -4.35 32.40
CA VAL A 770 -3.92 -4.50 32.62
C VAL A 770 -4.61 -4.93 31.34
N LEU A 771 -5.56 -5.86 31.46
CA LEU A 771 -6.44 -6.28 30.37
C LEU A 771 -7.91 -5.95 30.70
N GLU A 772 -8.54 -5.13 29.85
CA GLU A 772 -9.95 -4.83 29.90
C GLU A 772 -10.63 -5.29 28.60
N TYR A 773 -11.60 -6.20 28.67
CA TYR A 773 -12.33 -6.68 27.49
C TYR A 773 -11.42 -7.10 26.32
N SER A 774 -10.23 -7.64 26.62
CA SER A 774 -9.13 -7.83 25.69
C SER A 774 -8.77 -9.29 25.65
N ASN A 775 -8.97 -9.94 24.51
CA ASN A 775 -8.92 -11.39 24.33
C ASN A 775 -7.70 -11.82 23.53
N ASN A 776 -7.28 -13.08 23.70
CA ASN A 776 -6.28 -13.74 22.85
C ASN A 776 -4.90 -13.05 22.79
N ASN A 777 -4.55 -12.19 23.75
CA ASN A 777 -3.24 -11.58 23.83
C ASN A 777 -2.22 -12.58 24.39
N MET A 778 -0.99 -12.55 23.89
CA MET A 778 0.11 -13.36 24.36
C MET A 778 1.08 -12.50 25.16
N ILE A 779 1.19 -12.78 26.45
CA ILE A 779 2.02 -12.03 27.41
C ILE A 779 3.03 -13.00 27.99
N TYR A 780 4.30 -12.84 27.61
CA TYR A 780 5.36 -13.77 28.01
C TYR A 780 6.69 -13.07 28.27
N ASN A 781 7.44 -13.54 29.28
CA ASN A 781 8.74 -13.01 29.68
C ASN A 781 8.76 -11.50 30.03
N ASN A 782 7.70 -10.97 30.64
CA ASN A 782 7.66 -9.57 31.06
C ASN A 782 8.04 -9.45 32.57
N ILE A 783 8.55 -8.28 32.97
CA ILE A 783 8.98 -7.99 34.35
C ILE A 783 7.97 -7.08 35.06
N PHE A 784 7.49 -7.49 36.24
CA PHE A 784 6.50 -6.77 37.04
C PHE A 784 7.03 -6.54 38.46
N ASN A 785 6.97 -5.30 38.92
CA ASN A 785 7.32 -4.98 40.30
C ASN A 785 6.58 -3.70 40.71
N ASN A 786 5.28 -3.83 40.94
CA ASN A 786 4.38 -2.70 41.24
C ASN A 786 3.62 -2.97 42.54
N SER A 787 2.86 -1.98 43.00
CA SER A 787 1.97 -2.15 44.15
C SER A 787 0.88 -3.21 43.86
N VAL A 788 0.37 -3.24 42.63
CA VAL A 788 -0.43 -4.34 42.06
C VAL A 788 0.11 -4.67 40.67
N ASN A 789 0.33 -5.95 40.34
CA ASN A 789 1.03 -6.30 39.10
C ASN A 789 0.09 -6.40 37.87
N THR A 790 -1.15 -6.85 38.05
CA THR A 790 -2.16 -6.97 36.98
C THR A 790 -3.58 -6.80 37.50
N ASP A 791 -4.51 -6.46 36.60
CA ASP A 791 -5.96 -6.52 36.80
C ASP A 791 -6.65 -7.04 35.52
N PHE A 792 -7.79 -7.71 35.70
CA PHE A 792 -8.61 -8.28 34.64
C PHE A 792 -10.04 -7.76 34.75
N ILE A 793 -10.43 -6.85 33.87
CA ILE A 793 -11.75 -6.22 33.90
C ILE A 793 -12.57 -6.71 32.70
N GLY A 794 -13.69 -7.40 32.96
CA GLY A 794 -14.57 -7.90 31.91
C GLY A 794 -14.10 -9.19 31.23
N ASP A 795 -14.58 -9.43 30.01
CA ASP A 795 -14.29 -10.63 29.22
C ASP A 795 -12.87 -10.57 28.63
N ASN A 796 -11.97 -11.39 29.17
CA ASN A 796 -10.56 -11.48 28.78
C ASN A 796 -10.20 -12.93 28.41
N THR A 797 -11.05 -13.55 27.59
CA THR A 797 -10.93 -14.94 27.16
C THR A 797 -9.75 -15.18 26.21
N GLY A 798 -9.15 -16.37 26.30
CA GLY A 798 -8.09 -16.83 25.39
C GLY A 798 -6.73 -16.13 25.49
N ASN A 799 -6.55 -15.17 26.42
CA ASN A 799 -5.22 -14.62 26.67
C ASN A 799 -4.28 -15.69 27.23
N MET A 800 -3.07 -15.73 26.70
CA MET A 800 -2.01 -16.63 27.12
C MET A 800 -0.98 -15.86 27.94
N TRP A 801 -0.96 -16.13 29.24
CA TRP A 801 0.10 -15.68 30.13
C TRP A 801 1.12 -16.82 30.21
N ILE A 802 2.06 -16.83 29.26
CA ILE A 802 3.04 -17.91 29.18
C ILE A 802 4.17 -17.55 30.13
N GLY A 803 4.31 -18.37 31.15
CA GLY A 803 5.38 -18.29 32.10
C GLY A 803 6.17 -19.59 32.17
N GLY A 804 7.49 -19.48 32.21
CA GLY A 804 8.35 -20.51 32.78
C GLY A 804 8.61 -20.14 34.23
N THR A 805 8.33 -21.02 35.19
CA THR A 805 8.80 -20.78 36.55
C THR A 805 10.31 -20.97 36.59
N MET A 806 11.03 -19.88 36.79
CA MET A 806 12.40 -19.95 37.30
C MET A 806 12.35 -19.56 38.76
N LYS A 807 12.48 -20.56 39.63
CA LYS A 807 12.57 -20.35 41.07
C LYS A 807 13.81 -19.48 41.35
N LEU A 808 13.63 -18.33 42.01
CA LEU A 808 14.75 -17.57 42.56
C LEU A 808 15.37 -18.42 43.69
N LEU A 809 16.54 -18.99 43.41
CA LEU A 809 17.24 -19.84 44.36
C LEU A 809 18.01 -19.00 45.39
N LEU A 810 18.53 -17.84 44.98
CA LEU A 810 19.30 -16.97 45.85
C LEU A 810 19.19 -15.50 45.41
N ASN A 811 18.99 -14.61 46.37
CA ASN A 811 19.21 -13.16 46.23
C ASN A 811 19.82 -12.65 47.54
N ASP A 812 21.13 -12.45 47.54
CA ASP A 812 21.93 -12.20 48.74
C ASP A 812 22.86 -11.00 48.52
N ASP A 813 22.57 -9.92 49.22
CA ASP A 813 23.35 -8.68 49.19
C ASP A 813 24.44 -8.64 50.28
N GLU A 814 24.61 -9.69 51.09
CA GLU A 814 25.65 -9.73 52.12
C GLU A 814 27.07 -9.84 51.53
N LYS A 815 28.06 -9.30 52.25
CA LYS A 815 29.47 -9.39 51.86
C LYS A 815 30.01 -10.78 52.20
N HIS A 816 30.48 -11.52 51.20
CA HIS A 816 31.12 -12.83 51.38
C HIS A 816 32.60 -12.77 51.02
N THR A 817 33.47 -13.30 51.88
CA THR A 817 34.91 -13.43 51.61
C THR A 817 35.27 -14.89 51.33
N ILE A 818 35.73 -15.18 50.12
CA ILE A 818 35.96 -16.53 49.61
C ILE A 818 37.46 -16.71 49.29
N ARG A 819 38.06 -17.81 49.74
CA ARG A 819 39.49 -18.09 49.52
C ARG A 819 39.74 -18.76 48.17
N THR A 820 40.85 -18.43 47.52
CA THR A 820 41.29 -19.13 46.30
C THR A 820 41.48 -20.62 46.58
N GLY A 821 41.01 -21.46 45.66
CA GLY A 821 40.96 -22.92 45.79
C GLY A 821 39.79 -23.45 46.62
N SER A 822 38.92 -22.59 47.15
CA SER A 822 37.70 -22.97 47.85
C SER A 822 36.45 -22.88 46.95
N SER A 823 35.41 -23.61 47.34
CA SER A 823 34.12 -23.66 46.68
C SER A 823 33.09 -23.03 47.61
N PHE A 824 32.46 -21.94 47.19
CA PHE A 824 31.37 -21.32 47.91
C PHE A 824 30.07 -21.98 47.49
N LYS A 825 29.43 -22.69 48.42
CA LYS A 825 28.23 -23.47 48.14
C LYS A 825 27.02 -22.56 48.02
N LEU A 826 26.28 -22.73 46.93
CA LEU A 826 25.02 -22.08 46.65
C LEU A 826 23.88 -23.13 46.78
N PRO A 827 22.61 -22.72 46.82
CA PRO A 827 21.48 -23.64 46.92
C PRO A 827 21.40 -24.65 45.76
N GLU A 828 20.64 -25.74 45.95
CA GLU A 828 20.31 -26.74 44.93
C GLU A 828 21.51 -27.28 44.10
N GLY A 829 22.64 -27.50 44.78
CA GLY A 829 23.82 -28.12 44.19
C GLY A 829 24.74 -27.17 43.42
N TYR A 830 24.38 -25.89 43.30
CA TYR A 830 25.24 -24.88 42.67
C TYR A 830 26.44 -24.50 43.54
N ALA A 831 27.54 -24.08 42.92
CA ALA A 831 28.70 -23.57 43.63
C ALA A 831 29.55 -22.61 42.79
N LEU A 832 30.11 -21.61 43.46
CA LEU A 832 31.06 -20.65 42.90
C LEU A 832 32.48 -21.00 43.36
N ASN A 833 33.33 -21.38 42.42
CA ASN A 833 34.68 -21.86 42.66
C ASN A 833 35.70 -20.79 42.29
N ILE A 834 36.50 -20.33 43.26
CA ILE A 834 37.57 -19.36 43.01
C ILE A 834 38.83 -20.13 42.59
N LYS A 835 39.13 -20.16 41.28
CA LYS A 835 40.22 -20.97 40.73
C LYS A 835 41.59 -20.34 41.00
N GLN A 836 41.76 -19.08 40.65
CA GLN A 836 43.04 -18.39 40.75
C GLN A 836 42.86 -16.87 40.84
N ILE A 837 43.84 -16.17 41.42
CA ILE A 837 43.97 -14.71 41.41
C ILE A 837 45.32 -14.37 40.76
N THR A 838 45.37 -13.28 39.98
CA THR A 838 46.62 -12.77 39.37
C THR A 838 47.61 -12.29 40.43
N VAL A 839 48.92 -12.36 40.13
CA VAL A 839 49.98 -11.97 41.09
C VAL A 839 49.82 -10.52 41.57
N GLU A 840 49.26 -9.67 40.71
CA GLU A 840 48.96 -8.27 40.92
C GLU A 840 47.71 -8.03 41.81
N GLY A 841 46.86 -9.04 42.01
CA GLY A 841 45.67 -8.97 42.87
C GLY A 841 44.49 -8.21 42.26
N ASP A 842 44.50 -7.97 40.95
CA ASP A 842 43.52 -7.18 40.21
C ASP A 842 42.53 -8.03 39.39
N LYS A 843 42.80 -9.33 39.20
CA LYS A 843 41.92 -10.23 38.45
C LYS A 843 41.70 -11.54 39.18
N VAL A 844 40.49 -12.07 39.08
CA VAL A 844 40.08 -13.36 39.65
C VAL A 844 39.49 -14.26 38.54
N TRP A 845 39.96 -15.51 38.47
CA TRP A 845 39.33 -16.55 37.67
C TRP A 845 38.32 -17.32 38.51
N MET A 846 37.05 -17.25 38.12
CA MET A 846 35.92 -17.84 38.82
C MET A 846 35.22 -18.85 37.92
N GLU A 847 34.78 -19.97 38.49
CA GLU A 847 34.00 -21.00 37.80
C GLU A 847 32.67 -21.20 38.53
N PHE A 848 31.58 -21.22 37.77
CA PHE A 848 30.24 -21.54 38.24
C PHE A 848 29.92 -22.99 37.89
N SER A 849 29.42 -23.76 38.86
CA SER A 849 29.24 -25.21 38.73
C SER A 849 27.92 -25.68 39.36
N LYS A 850 27.38 -26.80 38.89
CA LYS A 850 26.23 -27.52 39.50
C LYS A 850 26.60 -28.98 39.70
N ASP A 851 26.41 -29.47 40.92
CA ASP A 851 26.71 -30.86 41.32
C ASP A 851 28.14 -31.31 40.97
N GLY A 852 29.09 -30.37 41.01
CA GLY A 852 30.49 -30.59 40.67
C GLY A 852 30.83 -30.57 39.18
N VAL A 853 29.85 -30.33 38.30
CA VAL A 853 30.05 -30.12 36.86
C VAL A 853 30.17 -28.63 36.57
N SER A 854 31.21 -28.23 35.85
CA SER A 854 31.41 -26.83 35.43
C SER A 854 30.35 -26.42 34.41
N LEU A 855 29.67 -25.30 34.69
CA LEU A 855 28.68 -24.67 33.80
C LEU A 855 29.34 -23.59 32.94
N GLY A 856 30.22 -22.79 33.53
CA GLY A 856 31.03 -21.79 32.84
C GLY A 856 32.04 -21.14 33.77
N ASP A 857 33.05 -20.48 33.19
CA ASP A 857 34.09 -19.78 33.93
C ASP A 857 34.43 -18.44 33.28
N GLU A 858 34.86 -17.48 34.09
CA GLU A 858 35.25 -16.15 33.61
C GLU A 858 36.40 -15.58 34.43
N VAL A 859 37.24 -14.78 33.77
CA VAL A 859 38.31 -14.00 34.42
C VAL A 859 37.82 -12.57 34.60
N ILE A 860 37.47 -12.23 35.84
CA ILE A 860 36.94 -10.92 36.21
C ILE A 860 38.10 -9.99 36.54
N ASP A 861 38.16 -8.86 35.83
CA ASP A 861 39.13 -7.79 36.06
C ASP A 861 38.51 -6.70 36.93
N VAL A 862 38.97 -6.61 38.17
CA VAL A 862 38.43 -5.75 39.23
C VAL A 862 39.19 -4.42 39.28
N GLY A 863 40.38 -4.34 38.65
CA GLY A 863 41.12 -3.08 38.45
C GLY A 863 41.28 -2.26 39.74
N SER A 864 40.59 -1.10 39.82
CA SER A 864 40.56 -0.23 41.01
C SER A 864 39.15 -0.01 41.57
N GLY A 865 38.18 -0.89 41.27
CA GLY A 865 36.76 -0.73 41.61
C GLY A 865 36.03 -2.08 41.67
N GLU A 866 34.71 -2.11 41.56
CA GLU A 866 33.89 -3.33 41.61
C GLU A 866 33.54 -3.81 40.18
N ALA A 867 33.35 -5.12 39.96
CA ALA A 867 33.03 -5.70 38.65
C ALA A 867 31.98 -6.82 38.75
N THR A 868 31.00 -6.84 37.84
CA THR A 868 29.92 -7.83 37.82
C THR A 868 30.19 -8.93 36.81
N TRP A 869 29.95 -10.19 37.20
CA TRP A 869 29.85 -11.33 36.29
C TRP A 869 28.38 -11.73 36.10
N ASN A 870 27.94 -11.85 34.84
CA ASN A 870 26.66 -12.46 34.47
C ASN A 870 26.93 -13.76 33.71
N TYR A 871 26.43 -14.88 34.21
CA TYR A 871 26.43 -16.15 33.50
C TYR A 871 25.07 -16.38 32.85
N GLU A 872 25.05 -16.48 31.53
CA GLU A 872 23.85 -16.70 30.72
C GLU A 872 23.74 -18.18 30.30
N ALA A 873 22.51 -18.71 30.33
CA ALA A 873 22.21 -20.07 29.91
C ALA A 873 20.94 -20.13 29.06
N VAL A 874 20.93 -21.04 28.10
CA VAL A 874 19.72 -21.39 27.32
C VAL A 874 18.90 -22.37 28.16
N VAL A 875 17.65 -22.00 28.46
CA VAL A 875 16.71 -22.84 29.22
C VAL A 875 15.52 -23.17 28.32
N GLY A 876 15.38 -24.44 27.94
CA GLY A 876 14.37 -24.89 26.97
C GLY A 876 14.68 -24.43 25.53
N ASP A 877 13.64 -24.00 24.81
CA ASP A 877 13.71 -23.54 23.40
C ASP A 877 13.81 -21.99 23.28
N HIS A 878 14.31 -21.29 24.31
CA HIS A 878 14.33 -19.81 24.41
C HIS A 878 15.74 -19.19 24.33
N GLU A 879 15.82 -17.88 24.06
CA GLU A 879 17.09 -17.12 24.06
C GLU A 879 17.82 -17.17 25.41
N ALA A 880 19.14 -16.94 25.39
CA ALA A 880 19.99 -17.02 26.57
C ALA A 880 19.56 -15.99 27.64
N ILE A 881 19.32 -16.47 28.86
CA ILE A 881 18.93 -15.65 30.01
C ILE A 881 20.02 -15.67 31.08
N ILE A 882 20.14 -14.61 31.87
CA ILE A 882 21.08 -14.57 32.99
C ILE A 882 20.60 -15.56 34.04
N LEU A 883 21.32 -16.67 34.22
CA LEU A 883 21.03 -17.69 35.23
C LEU A 883 21.67 -17.34 36.57
N PHE A 884 22.85 -16.72 36.54
CA PHE A 884 23.63 -16.38 37.73
C PHE A 884 24.31 -15.02 37.56
N ARG A 885 24.30 -14.21 38.63
CA ARG A 885 25.00 -12.93 38.72
C ARG A 885 25.75 -12.82 40.04
N VAL A 886 26.96 -12.27 39.98
CA VAL A 886 27.76 -11.93 41.16
C VAL A 886 28.52 -10.63 40.96
N LEU A 887 28.51 -9.74 41.95
CA LEU A 887 29.37 -8.56 41.98
C LEU A 887 30.62 -8.86 42.81
N VAL A 888 31.79 -8.75 42.19
CA VAL A 888 33.09 -8.85 42.83
C VAL A 888 33.50 -7.45 43.26
N THR A 889 33.58 -7.22 44.57
CA THR A 889 33.85 -5.88 45.10
C THR A 889 35.32 -5.65 45.41
N ASP A 890 36.05 -6.69 45.83
CA ASP A 890 37.47 -6.61 46.11
C ASP A 890 38.20 -7.93 45.86
N VAL A 891 39.49 -7.86 45.53
CA VAL A 891 40.38 -9.01 45.37
C VAL A 891 41.66 -8.76 46.16
N PHE A 892 42.06 -9.73 46.98
CA PHE A 892 43.23 -9.61 47.86
C PHE A 892 44.20 -10.75 47.64
N GLN A 893 45.48 -10.42 47.40
CA GLN A 893 46.56 -11.40 47.30
C GLN A 893 47.72 -11.04 48.23
N ASN A 894 48.08 -11.94 49.15
CA ASN A 894 49.27 -11.84 49.99
C ASN A 894 50.03 -13.17 50.07
N GLN A 895 51.16 -13.22 50.80
CA GLN A 895 52.02 -14.42 50.88
C GLN A 895 51.41 -15.62 51.65
N VAL A 896 50.29 -15.40 52.35
CA VAL A 896 49.66 -16.38 53.25
C VAL A 896 48.27 -16.79 52.75
N ASP A 897 47.47 -15.84 52.24
CA ASP A 897 46.11 -16.02 51.75
C ASP A 897 45.85 -15.24 50.45
N SER A 898 44.99 -15.79 49.60
CA SER A 898 44.45 -15.17 48.40
C SER A 898 42.92 -15.28 48.49
N LEU A 899 42.22 -14.14 48.46
CA LEU A 899 40.81 -14.00 48.85
C LEU A 899 40.09 -13.09 47.86
N VAL A 900 38.80 -13.34 47.65
CA VAL A 900 37.88 -12.54 46.84
C VAL A 900 36.73 -12.13 47.73
N VAL A 901 36.29 -10.87 47.63
CA VAL A 901 35.07 -10.39 48.26
C VAL A 901 34.01 -10.25 47.20
N VAL A 902 32.85 -10.88 47.44
CA VAL A 902 31.67 -10.76 46.58
C VAL A 902 30.50 -10.22 47.37
N GLU A 903 29.69 -9.40 46.71
CA GLU A 903 28.43 -8.82 47.18
C GLU A 903 27.39 -9.01 46.08
N GLY A 904 26.09 -8.98 46.39
CA GLY A 904 25.03 -9.07 45.37
C GLY A 904 25.08 -10.37 44.54
N LEU A 905 24.87 -11.50 45.21
CA LEU A 905 24.70 -12.82 44.60
C LEU A 905 23.25 -13.04 44.20
N TRP A 906 23.01 -13.37 42.93
CA TRP A 906 21.69 -13.65 42.41
C TRP A 906 21.70 -14.91 41.55
N LEU A 907 20.80 -15.86 41.83
CA LEU A 907 20.73 -17.17 41.18
C LEU A 907 19.28 -17.61 41.00
N ILE A 908 18.96 -18.11 39.80
CA ILE A 908 17.68 -18.75 39.50
C ILE A 908 17.88 -20.22 39.09
N GLU A 909 16.81 -21.01 39.17
CA GLU A 909 16.81 -22.44 38.84
C GLU A 909 16.88 -22.71 37.34
N ASN A 910 17.59 -23.77 36.93
CA ASN A 910 17.82 -24.17 35.53
C ASN A 910 16.84 -25.27 35.04
N THR A 911 15.61 -25.30 35.55
CA THR A 911 14.56 -26.22 35.11
C THR A 911 13.27 -25.44 34.89
N LEU A 912 12.64 -25.64 33.73
CA LEU A 912 11.31 -25.11 33.41
C LEU A 912 10.26 -26.12 33.88
N GLU A 913 9.40 -25.75 34.83
CA GLU A 913 8.07 -26.35 34.94
C GLU A 913 7.11 -25.48 34.13
N MET A 914 6.52 -26.05 33.08
CA MET A 914 5.50 -25.36 32.28
C MET A 914 4.14 -25.55 32.94
N GLU A 915 3.55 -24.48 33.46
CA GLU A 915 2.13 -24.44 33.81
C GLU A 915 1.35 -23.64 32.75
N TYR A 916 0.41 -24.30 32.09
CA TYR A 916 -0.56 -23.63 31.22
C TYR A 916 -1.72 -23.12 32.09
N ASN A 917 -1.83 -21.79 32.25
CA ASN A 917 -3.03 -21.19 32.85
C ASN A 917 -3.85 -20.43 31.81
N ILE A 918 -5.02 -20.98 31.51
CA ILE A 918 -6.11 -20.30 30.81
C ILE A 918 -6.93 -19.62 31.90
N VAL A 919 -7.17 -18.30 31.79
CA VAL A 919 -7.91 -17.56 32.82
C VAL A 919 -9.27 -18.21 33.07
N GLY A 920 -9.42 -18.68 34.32
CA GLY A 920 -10.54 -19.43 34.89
C GLY A 920 -10.27 -19.97 36.30
N GLY A 921 -9.01 -19.97 36.79
CA GLY A 921 -8.64 -20.30 38.19
C GLY A 921 -7.44 -19.46 38.68
N PRO A 922 -7.19 -19.36 40.00
CA PRO A 922 -6.30 -18.36 40.60
C PRO A 922 -4.81 -18.75 40.67
N TYR A 923 -4.37 -19.77 39.92
CA TYR A 923 -2.96 -20.16 39.89
C TYR A 923 -2.26 -19.33 38.80
N LEU A 924 -1.28 -18.50 39.16
CA LEU A 924 -0.60 -17.60 38.23
C LEU A 924 0.91 -17.80 38.36
N GLY A 925 1.48 -18.68 37.52
CA GLY A 925 2.91 -18.95 37.44
C GLY A 925 3.58 -18.32 36.21
N GLY A 926 4.72 -17.62 36.43
CA GLY A 926 5.81 -17.44 35.44
C GLY A 926 5.95 -16.09 34.70
N ASN A 927 5.36 -15.01 35.21
CA ASN A 927 5.95 -13.67 35.07
C ASN A 927 6.81 -13.38 36.33
N TYR A 928 7.73 -12.39 36.33
CA TYR A 928 8.39 -12.02 37.59
C TYR A 928 7.44 -11.16 38.42
N TRP A 929 6.89 -11.72 39.51
CA TRP A 929 5.98 -11.02 40.44
C TRP A 929 6.73 -10.71 41.72
N ALA A 930 7.08 -9.45 41.93
CA ALA A 930 7.46 -8.94 43.24
C ALA A 930 6.47 -7.85 43.64
N THR A 931 5.90 -7.93 44.84
CA THR A 931 5.34 -6.75 45.52
C THR A 931 6.24 -6.44 46.73
N PRO A 932 6.32 -5.18 47.19
CA PRO A 932 7.12 -4.81 48.35
C PRO A 932 6.77 -5.53 49.67
N ASP A 933 5.63 -6.24 49.72
CA ASP A 933 5.07 -6.94 50.88
C ASP A 933 4.85 -8.45 50.69
N ASN A 934 5.27 -9.03 49.55
CA ASN A 934 5.13 -10.46 49.21
C ASN A 934 3.68 -11.02 49.15
N ASN A 935 2.64 -10.19 49.11
CA ASN A 935 1.23 -10.63 49.17
C ASN A 935 0.48 -10.39 47.84
N GLY A 936 1.04 -10.85 46.72
CA GLY A 936 0.67 -10.44 45.36
C GLY A 936 -0.75 -10.67 44.81
N PHE A 937 -1.83 -10.56 45.61
CA PHE A 937 -3.21 -10.45 45.15
C PHE A 937 -4.06 -9.47 45.97
N SER A 938 -4.96 -8.76 45.28
CA SER A 938 -6.05 -7.98 45.88
C SER A 938 -6.97 -8.88 46.71
N GLN A 939 -7.19 -8.47 47.98
CA GLN A 939 -7.92 -9.17 49.03
C GLN A 939 -9.41 -9.42 48.69
N THR A 940 -9.81 -10.66 48.42
CA THR A 940 -11.22 -11.10 48.69
C THR A 940 -11.44 -12.57 49.09
N ASN A 941 -10.49 -13.49 48.97
CA ASN A 941 -10.70 -14.89 49.37
C ASN A 941 -9.68 -15.30 50.44
N ALA A 942 -10.11 -16.01 51.48
CA ALA A 942 -9.22 -16.48 52.56
C ALA A 942 -8.78 -17.91 52.28
N ASP A 943 -7.47 -18.16 52.32
CA ASP A 943 -6.85 -19.48 52.42
C ASP A 943 -7.24 -20.11 53.77
N THR A 944 -7.99 -21.22 53.73
CA THR A 944 -8.51 -21.86 54.95
C THR A 944 -7.71 -23.07 55.42
N ASP A 945 -6.73 -23.54 54.65
CA ASP A 945 -5.91 -24.71 55.00
C ASP A 945 -4.40 -24.44 55.13
N GLU A 946 -3.99 -23.18 55.00
CA GLU A 946 -2.62 -22.67 55.20
C GLU A 946 -1.59 -23.25 54.21
N ASP A 947 -2.03 -23.69 53.03
CA ASP A 947 -1.16 -24.21 51.96
C ASP A 947 -0.59 -23.11 51.04
N GLY A 948 -1.07 -21.88 51.17
CA GLY A 948 -0.67 -20.73 50.38
C GLY A 948 -1.63 -20.39 49.22
N PHE A 949 -2.80 -21.03 49.11
CA PHE A 949 -3.78 -20.80 48.05
C PHE A 949 -5.19 -20.46 48.59
N CYS A 950 -5.96 -19.65 47.85
CA CYS A 950 -7.29 -19.20 48.28
C CYS A 950 -8.43 -20.16 47.86
N ASP A 951 -9.24 -20.60 48.82
CA ASP A 951 -10.43 -21.45 48.61
C ASP A 951 -11.74 -20.65 48.48
N SER A 952 -12.42 -20.62 47.32
CA SER A 952 -13.89 -20.36 47.22
C SER A 952 -14.46 -20.52 45.79
N PRO A 953 -15.76 -20.89 45.61
CA PRO A 953 -16.29 -21.52 44.39
C PRO A 953 -17.13 -20.59 43.50
N LEU A 954 -17.08 -20.74 42.16
CA LEU A 954 -18.21 -20.50 41.23
C LEU A 954 -17.92 -20.93 39.76
N ASN A 955 -18.90 -21.65 39.19
CA ASN A 955 -19.19 -22.01 37.78
C ASN A 955 -18.21 -22.91 36.99
N LYS A 956 -18.40 -24.23 37.10
CA LYS A 956 -17.57 -25.31 36.52
C LYS A 956 -18.12 -25.98 35.24
N TYR A 957 -19.07 -25.40 34.48
CA TYR A 957 -19.90 -26.22 33.55
C TYR A 957 -20.14 -25.72 32.10
N GLU A 958 -19.28 -24.87 31.52
CA GLU A 958 -19.25 -24.65 30.06
C GLU A 958 -17.80 -24.62 29.55
N LEU A 959 -17.42 -25.62 28.73
CA LEU A 959 -16.13 -25.69 28.04
C LEU A 959 -16.37 -25.50 26.54
N ALA A 960 -16.02 -24.33 26.02
CA ALA A 960 -15.91 -24.14 24.58
C ALA A 960 -14.54 -24.64 24.12
N VAL A 961 -14.47 -25.81 23.47
CA VAL A 961 -13.28 -26.23 22.72
C VAL A 961 -13.23 -25.34 21.47
N SER A 962 -12.66 -24.15 21.64
CA SER A 962 -12.53 -23.14 20.58
C SER A 962 -11.10 -22.93 20.10
N ASN A 963 -10.11 -23.65 20.68
CA ASN A 963 -8.70 -23.52 20.33
C ASN A 963 -8.04 -24.88 20.04
N ILE A 964 -8.41 -25.51 18.93
CA ILE A 964 -7.47 -26.32 18.16
C ILE A 964 -7.51 -25.72 16.76
N ASP A 965 -6.59 -24.80 16.50
CA ASP A 965 -6.36 -24.32 15.15
C ASP A 965 -5.94 -25.51 14.27
N TYR A 966 -6.58 -25.63 13.10
CA TYR A 966 -6.27 -26.52 11.98
C TYR A 966 -6.53 -28.02 12.09
N LEU A 967 -7.76 -28.45 11.83
CA LEU A 967 -7.98 -29.84 11.47
C LEU A 967 -9.05 -30.00 10.38
N PRO A 968 -8.77 -30.72 9.27
CA PRO A 968 -9.78 -31.02 8.26
C PRO A 968 -10.93 -31.85 8.85
N LEU A 969 -12.13 -31.74 8.28
CA LEU A 969 -13.37 -32.48 8.61
C LEU A 969 -13.25 -34.02 8.59
N SER A 970 -12.04 -34.57 8.39
CA SER A 970 -11.68 -35.99 8.44
C SER A 970 -11.02 -36.42 9.76
N THR A 971 -11.02 -35.58 10.80
CA THR A 971 -10.31 -35.84 12.06
C THR A 971 -11.17 -36.58 13.09
N THR A 972 -10.57 -37.51 13.84
CA THR A 972 -11.26 -38.32 14.85
C THR A 972 -11.25 -37.65 16.22
N LEU A 973 -12.42 -37.49 16.85
CA LEU A 973 -12.53 -37.17 18.28
C LEU A 973 -12.39 -38.46 19.08
N THR A 974 -11.45 -38.50 20.01
CA THR A 974 -11.25 -39.63 20.93
C THR A 974 -11.51 -39.16 22.35
N ILE A 975 -12.38 -39.83 23.09
CA ILE A 975 -12.67 -39.56 24.50
C ILE A 975 -12.23 -40.77 25.28
N THR A 976 -11.42 -40.57 26.32
CA THR A 976 -10.83 -41.64 27.13
C THR A 976 -11.13 -41.41 28.60
N GLY A 977 -11.71 -42.41 29.26
CA GLY A 977 -12.01 -42.39 30.69
C GLY A 977 -11.28 -43.54 31.36
N SER A 978 -10.50 -43.26 32.40
CA SER A 978 -9.87 -44.33 33.17
C SER A 978 -10.89 -44.97 34.12
N CYS A 979 -10.73 -46.26 34.40
CA CYS A 979 -11.45 -46.95 35.47
C CYS A 979 -11.47 -46.10 36.78
N PRO A 980 -12.56 -46.05 37.56
CA PRO A 980 -13.76 -46.91 37.49
C PRO A 980 -15.02 -46.20 36.96
N ILE A 981 -14.98 -45.71 35.72
CA ILE A 981 -16.12 -45.03 35.09
C ILE A 981 -16.45 -45.60 33.70
N ASP A 982 -17.74 -45.70 33.40
CA ASP A 982 -18.27 -45.85 32.06
C ASP A 982 -18.50 -44.46 31.41
N ILE A 983 -18.29 -44.30 30.09
CA ILE A 983 -18.58 -43.06 29.35
C ILE A 983 -19.83 -43.18 28.46
N GLU A 984 -20.69 -42.17 28.46
CA GLU A 984 -21.77 -42.01 27.46
C GLU A 984 -21.58 -40.72 26.67
N VAL A 985 -21.74 -40.76 25.33
CA VAL A 985 -21.57 -39.57 24.47
C VAL A 985 -22.78 -39.38 23.56
N VAL A 986 -23.36 -38.17 23.59
CA VAL A 986 -24.43 -37.73 22.67
C VAL A 986 -23.85 -36.76 21.65
N ASP A 987 -24.04 -37.02 20.36
CA ASP A 987 -23.62 -36.12 19.28
C ASP A 987 -24.56 -34.90 19.13
N PRO A 988 -24.18 -33.87 18.36
CA PRO A 988 -25.00 -32.67 18.17
C PRO A 988 -26.39 -32.89 17.56
N GLU A 989 -26.61 -34.05 16.92
CA GLU A 989 -27.90 -34.42 16.34
C GLU A 989 -28.74 -35.27 17.31
N GLY A 990 -28.23 -35.57 18.51
CA GLY A 990 -28.90 -36.32 19.55
C GLY A 990 -28.71 -37.83 19.48
N PHE A 991 -27.75 -38.33 18.70
CA PHE A 991 -27.43 -39.76 18.63
C PHE A 991 -26.47 -40.16 19.74
N LEU A 992 -26.78 -41.27 20.42
CA LEU A 992 -26.05 -41.76 21.60
C LEU A 992 -25.05 -42.88 21.26
N ILE A 993 -23.87 -42.86 21.88
CA ILE A 993 -22.97 -44.00 22.01
C ILE A 993 -22.68 -44.30 23.48
N THR A 994 -22.79 -45.58 23.84
CA THR A 994 -22.48 -46.19 25.15
C THR A 994 -21.83 -47.54 24.91
N LYS A 995 -21.40 -48.21 25.99
CA LYS A 995 -20.92 -49.60 25.97
C LYS A 995 -21.86 -50.61 25.30
N GLN A 996 -23.18 -50.37 25.36
CA GLN A 996 -24.21 -51.31 24.87
C GLN A 996 -24.88 -50.85 23.57
N THR A 997 -24.80 -49.56 23.24
CA THR A 997 -25.55 -48.94 22.13
C THR A 997 -24.63 -48.04 21.32
N ASN A 998 -24.67 -48.11 20.00
CA ASN A 998 -23.96 -47.16 19.14
C ASN A 998 -24.87 -46.67 18.01
N GLN A 999 -25.36 -45.43 18.13
CA GLN A 999 -26.20 -44.77 17.14
C GLN A 999 -25.43 -43.77 16.26
N ILE A 1000 -24.18 -43.43 16.62
CA ILE A 1000 -23.35 -42.47 15.90
C ILE A 1000 -22.61 -43.21 14.76
N LEU A 1001 -22.95 -42.87 13.52
CA LEU A 1001 -22.45 -43.59 12.35
C LEU A 1001 -20.92 -43.52 12.22
N GLY A 1002 -20.26 -44.69 12.31
CA GLY A 1002 -18.81 -44.83 12.19
C GLY A 1002 -18.03 -44.63 13.48
N ALA A 1003 -18.70 -44.27 14.59
CA ALA A 1003 -18.07 -44.21 15.89
C ALA A 1003 -17.77 -45.61 16.44
N THR A 1004 -16.80 -45.73 17.36
CA THR A 1004 -16.45 -46.99 18.05
C THR A 1004 -16.33 -46.77 19.55
N TYR A 1005 -16.80 -47.74 20.34
CA TYR A 1005 -16.55 -47.85 21.77
C TYR A 1005 -15.62 -49.03 22.03
N ARG A 1006 -14.55 -48.85 22.79
CA ARG A 1006 -13.58 -49.91 23.12
C ARG A 1006 -13.16 -49.81 24.58
N GLU A 1007 -13.10 -50.96 25.23
CA GLU A 1007 -12.49 -51.13 26.55
C GLU A 1007 -11.09 -51.71 26.37
N ILE A 1008 -10.07 -50.97 26.83
CA ILE A 1008 -8.67 -51.37 26.66
C ILE A 1008 -7.91 -51.02 27.95
N ASP A 1009 -7.11 -51.97 28.44
CA ASP A 1009 -6.09 -51.72 29.46
C ASP A 1009 -4.91 -50.98 28.80
N ILE A 1010 -4.87 -49.66 28.94
CA ILE A 1010 -3.90 -48.78 28.26
C ILE A 1010 -2.56 -48.77 29.00
N ASN A 1011 -2.57 -48.96 30.32
CA ASN A 1011 -1.45 -48.79 31.24
C ASN A 1011 -0.91 -50.11 31.81
N GLY A 1012 -1.54 -51.25 31.47
CA GLY A 1012 -1.11 -52.60 31.82
C GLY A 1012 -1.36 -52.98 33.28
N ASP A 1013 -2.26 -52.27 33.97
CA ASP A 1013 -2.56 -52.48 35.39
C ASP A 1013 -3.70 -53.49 35.62
N GLY A 1014 -4.37 -53.92 34.56
CA GLY A 1014 -5.47 -54.88 34.58
C GLY A 1014 -6.86 -54.24 34.61
N ASP A 1015 -6.95 -52.91 34.70
CA ASP A 1015 -8.21 -52.16 34.67
C ASP A 1015 -8.49 -51.66 33.25
N LEU A 1016 -9.75 -51.77 32.80
CA LEU A 1016 -10.12 -51.44 31.43
C LEU A 1016 -10.55 -49.97 31.34
N ASN A 1017 -9.85 -49.19 30.50
CA ASN A 1017 -10.22 -47.81 30.23
C ASN A 1017 -11.19 -47.75 29.05
N ASP A 1018 -12.17 -46.86 29.16
CA ASP A 1018 -13.15 -46.60 28.12
C ASP A 1018 -12.61 -45.66 27.06
N ILE A 1019 -12.78 -46.02 25.79
CA ILE A 1019 -12.36 -45.22 24.65
C ILE A 1019 -13.51 -45.12 23.65
N VAL A 1020 -14.06 -43.91 23.50
CA VAL A 1020 -14.99 -43.55 22.44
C VAL A 1020 -14.22 -42.86 21.31
N SER A 1021 -14.38 -43.29 20.06
CA SER A 1021 -13.75 -42.66 18.90
C SER A 1021 -14.79 -42.31 17.84
N ILE A 1022 -14.85 -41.05 17.39
CA ILE A 1022 -15.83 -40.51 16.44
C ILE A 1022 -15.08 -39.91 15.24
N PRO A 1023 -14.97 -40.63 14.10
CA PRO A 1023 -14.12 -40.23 12.97
C PRO A 1023 -14.75 -39.19 12.01
N ASN A 1024 -16.08 -39.04 12.02
CA ASN A 1024 -16.80 -38.11 11.14
C ASN A 1024 -17.50 -37.04 12.00
N LEU A 1025 -16.75 -36.00 12.37
CA LEU A 1025 -17.27 -34.98 13.29
C LEU A 1025 -18.31 -34.08 12.63
N LYS A 1026 -19.30 -33.70 13.44
CA LYS A 1026 -20.34 -32.74 13.08
C LYS A 1026 -20.14 -31.48 13.91
N GLN A 1027 -20.54 -30.36 13.35
CA GLN A 1027 -20.59 -29.11 14.08
C GLN A 1027 -21.69 -29.16 15.15
N GLY A 1028 -21.40 -28.67 16.35
CA GLY A 1028 -22.32 -28.51 17.47
C GLY A 1028 -21.78 -29.12 18.78
N ASN A 1029 -22.65 -29.26 19.78
CA ASN A 1029 -22.25 -29.73 21.12
C ASN A 1029 -22.31 -31.26 21.21
N TYR A 1030 -21.19 -31.87 21.59
CA TYR A 1030 -21.13 -33.24 22.07
C TYR A 1030 -21.29 -33.25 23.59
N GLN A 1031 -22.19 -34.06 24.13
CA GLN A 1031 -22.40 -34.17 25.57
C GLN A 1031 -21.76 -35.46 26.07
N ILE A 1032 -20.89 -35.37 27.07
CA ILE A 1032 -20.17 -36.50 27.67
C ILE A 1032 -20.66 -36.68 29.10
N GLU A 1033 -21.28 -37.80 29.38
CA GLU A 1033 -21.75 -38.18 30.71
C GLU A 1033 -20.83 -39.27 31.28
N ILE A 1034 -20.43 -39.10 32.54
CA ILE A 1034 -19.61 -40.06 33.27
C ILE A 1034 -20.52 -40.86 34.20
N ILE A 1035 -20.44 -42.18 34.12
CA ILE A 1035 -21.24 -43.09 34.95
C ILE A 1035 -20.26 -43.91 35.80
N PRO A 1036 -20.33 -43.88 37.14
CA PRO A 1036 -19.48 -44.77 37.95
C PRO A 1036 -19.83 -46.24 37.69
N GLU A 1037 -18.81 -47.08 37.56
CA GLU A 1037 -18.99 -48.53 37.43
C GLU A 1037 -19.68 -49.12 38.67
N GLN A 1038 -20.34 -50.27 38.50
CA GLN A 1038 -21.22 -50.84 39.53
C GLN A 1038 -20.48 -51.19 40.85
N ASP A 1039 -19.18 -51.44 40.76
CA ASP A 1039 -18.28 -51.80 41.86
C ASP A 1039 -17.28 -50.68 42.22
N ALA A 1040 -17.41 -49.48 41.66
CA ALA A 1040 -16.56 -48.33 41.97
C ALA A 1040 -16.66 -47.92 43.45
N GLU A 1041 -15.53 -47.91 44.16
CA GLU A 1041 -15.47 -47.39 45.53
C GLU A 1041 -15.45 -45.85 45.52
N PRO A 1042 -16.14 -45.16 46.44
CA PRO A 1042 -16.25 -43.69 46.45
C PRO A 1042 -14.92 -42.92 46.44
N SER A 1043 -13.83 -43.54 46.89
CA SER A 1043 -12.49 -42.96 46.96
C SER A 1043 -11.60 -43.27 45.75
N GLU A 1044 -12.00 -44.19 44.87
CA GLU A 1044 -11.25 -44.49 43.64
C GLU A 1044 -11.32 -43.31 42.69
N THR A 1045 -10.24 -43.04 41.97
CA THR A 1045 -10.10 -41.83 41.17
C THR A 1045 -10.09 -42.13 39.69
N TYR A 1046 -10.82 -41.36 38.89
CA TYR A 1046 -10.78 -41.42 37.44
C TYR A 1046 -10.06 -40.22 36.82
N THR A 1047 -9.65 -40.36 35.57
CA THR A 1047 -9.15 -39.31 34.69
C THR A 1047 -9.97 -39.34 33.40
N LEU A 1048 -10.50 -38.19 32.98
CA LEU A 1048 -11.24 -38.02 31.71
C LEU A 1048 -10.42 -37.16 30.76
N GLU A 1049 -10.17 -37.67 29.56
CA GLU A 1049 -9.39 -37.02 28.51
C GLU A 1049 -10.18 -36.93 27.21
N VAL A 1050 -9.99 -35.83 26.47
CA VAL A 1050 -10.56 -35.62 25.13
C VAL A 1050 -9.43 -35.26 24.19
N SER A 1051 -9.25 -36.07 23.15
CA SER A 1051 -8.22 -35.90 22.13
C SER A 1051 -8.84 -35.59 20.77
N LEU A 1052 -8.31 -34.57 20.09
CA LEU A 1052 -8.73 -34.18 18.75
C LEU A 1052 -7.49 -33.79 17.93
N GLY A 1053 -7.26 -34.53 16.83
CA GLY A 1053 -6.13 -34.30 15.92
C GLY A 1053 -4.74 -34.29 16.55
N GLY A 1054 -4.53 -35.13 17.58
CA GLY A 1054 -3.24 -35.27 18.25
C GLY A 1054 -3.06 -34.37 19.48
N THR A 1055 -3.97 -33.43 19.73
CA THR A 1055 -4.00 -32.64 20.96
C THR A 1055 -4.92 -33.31 21.98
N THR A 1056 -4.46 -33.52 23.22
CA THR A 1056 -5.25 -34.11 24.31
C THR A 1056 -5.51 -33.08 25.40
N LEU A 1057 -6.78 -32.87 25.71
CA LEU A 1057 -7.27 -32.06 26.83
C LEU A 1057 -7.68 -32.99 27.98
N ILE A 1058 -7.13 -32.77 29.17
CA ILE A 1058 -7.53 -33.50 30.38
C ILE A 1058 -8.66 -32.71 31.05
N LEU A 1059 -9.87 -33.28 31.04
CA LEU A 1059 -11.07 -32.65 31.62
C LEU A 1059 -11.16 -32.86 33.14
N ASP A 1060 -10.79 -34.05 33.59
CA ASP A 1060 -10.68 -34.41 35.01
C ASP A 1060 -9.39 -35.21 35.19
N LYS A 1061 -8.63 -34.95 36.25
CA LYS A 1061 -7.42 -35.70 36.59
C LYS A 1061 -7.49 -36.18 38.03
N ASN A 1062 -7.43 -37.50 38.23
CA ASN A 1062 -7.47 -38.15 39.54
C ASN A 1062 -8.66 -37.70 40.43
N VAL A 1063 -9.84 -37.55 39.84
CA VAL A 1063 -11.05 -37.12 40.55
C VAL A 1063 -11.72 -38.33 41.21
N PRO A 1064 -12.07 -38.30 42.51
CA PRO A 1064 -12.77 -39.40 43.16
C PRO A 1064 -14.13 -39.69 42.50
N ALA A 1065 -14.52 -40.96 42.38
CA ALA A 1065 -15.81 -41.39 41.82
C ALA A 1065 -17.01 -40.81 42.59
N SER A 1066 -16.84 -40.50 43.89
CA SER A 1066 -17.83 -39.77 44.69
C SER A 1066 -18.07 -38.32 44.26
N ASN A 1067 -17.16 -37.75 43.46
CA ASN A 1067 -17.17 -36.37 42.99
C ASN A 1067 -17.49 -36.26 41.49
N ILE A 1068 -18.04 -37.32 40.88
CA ILE A 1068 -18.53 -37.27 39.50
C ILE A 1068 -19.57 -36.15 39.36
N PRO A 1069 -19.46 -35.29 38.34
CA PRO A 1069 -20.39 -34.19 38.15
C PRO A 1069 -21.84 -34.64 37.93
N ASN A 1070 -22.79 -33.89 38.48
CA ASN A 1070 -24.23 -34.13 38.27
C ASN A 1070 -24.77 -33.59 36.92
N GLN A 1071 -23.88 -33.17 36.02
CA GLN A 1071 -24.21 -32.62 34.69
C GLN A 1071 -23.17 -33.14 33.68
N PRO A 1072 -23.57 -33.40 32.42
CA PRO A 1072 -22.64 -33.83 31.40
C PRO A 1072 -21.68 -32.71 31.01
N TYR A 1073 -20.46 -33.07 30.62
CA TYR A 1073 -19.52 -32.18 29.98
C TYR A 1073 -20.01 -31.84 28.56
N ASN A 1074 -20.00 -30.55 28.20
CA ASN A 1074 -20.33 -30.12 26.84
C ASN A 1074 -19.04 -29.80 26.08
N VAL A 1075 -18.78 -30.50 24.99
CA VAL A 1075 -17.67 -30.26 24.06
C VAL A 1075 -18.25 -29.70 22.77
N LYS A 1076 -18.10 -28.38 22.56
CA LYS A 1076 -18.63 -27.68 21.39
C LYS A 1076 -17.64 -27.68 20.23
N ILE A 1077 -18.06 -28.18 19.06
CA ILE A 1077 -17.35 -28.09 17.79
C ILE A 1077 -17.99 -26.98 16.92
N THR A 1078 -17.21 -26.00 16.45
CA THR A 1078 -17.71 -24.88 15.61
C THR A 1078 -17.08 -24.88 14.21
N ALA A 1079 -17.82 -24.50 13.17
CA ALA A 1079 -17.29 -24.28 11.83
C ALA A 1079 -16.54 -22.93 11.74
N GLU A 1080 -15.60 -22.87 10.80
CA GLU A 1080 -14.74 -21.72 10.52
C GLU A 1080 -15.53 -20.41 10.39
N ARG A 1081 -14.92 -19.36 10.92
CA ARG A 1081 -15.13 -17.99 10.47
C ARG A 1081 -13.97 -17.69 9.53
N GLU A 1082 -14.22 -17.17 8.33
CA GLU A 1082 -13.18 -16.72 7.42
C GLU A 1082 -12.22 -15.76 8.15
N ILE A 1083 -11.04 -16.29 8.45
CA ILE A 1083 -9.83 -15.55 8.74
C ILE A 1083 -8.92 -15.91 7.58
N SER A 1084 -8.35 -14.88 6.94
CA SER A 1084 -7.39 -15.00 5.86
C SER A 1084 -6.40 -16.13 6.13
N SER A 1085 -6.18 -16.99 5.12
CA SER A 1085 -5.14 -18.02 5.03
C SER A 1085 -3.98 -17.78 6.00
N TYR A 1086 -3.75 -18.70 6.94
CA TYR A 1086 -2.45 -18.76 7.60
C TYR A 1086 -1.40 -18.97 6.51
N ALA A 1087 -0.62 -17.92 6.27
CA ALA A 1087 0.53 -18.01 5.40
C ALA A 1087 1.54 -18.92 6.09
N TYR A 1088 2.00 -19.96 5.38
CA TYR A 1088 3.30 -20.53 5.67
C TYR A 1088 4.30 -19.37 5.65
N ASN A 1089 4.98 -19.11 6.77
CA ASN A 1089 5.98 -18.06 6.88
C ASN A 1089 7.35 -18.72 7.07
N PRO A 1090 7.87 -19.43 6.06
CA PRO A 1090 9.25 -19.89 6.10
C PRO A 1090 10.14 -18.66 6.22
N SER A 1091 11.11 -18.69 7.14
CA SER A 1091 12.05 -17.61 7.36
C SER A 1091 13.34 -18.18 7.92
N ILE A 1092 14.47 -17.65 7.47
CA ILE A 1092 15.79 -18.08 7.92
C ILE A 1092 16.59 -16.82 8.30
N ASN A 1093 17.41 -16.91 9.33
CA ASN A 1093 18.30 -15.85 9.78
C ASN A 1093 19.75 -16.36 9.81
N ILE A 1094 20.72 -15.52 9.50
CA ILE A 1094 22.16 -15.81 9.62
C ILE A 1094 22.84 -14.69 10.40
N GLU A 1095 23.68 -15.04 11.37
CA GLU A 1095 24.51 -14.10 12.14
C GLU A 1095 26.00 -14.49 11.98
N LYS A 1096 26.84 -13.57 11.51
CA LYS A 1096 28.23 -13.83 11.12
C LYS A 1096 29.23 -13.09 12.01
N SER A 1097 29.98 -13.83 12.81
CA SER A 1097 31.08 -13.30 13.61
C SER A 1097 32.46 -13.54 12.99
N THR A 1098 33.41 -12.64 13.27
CA THR A 1098 34.84 -12.78 12.95
C THR A 1098 35.64 -12.91 14.24
N ASN A 1099 36.34 -14.03 14.43
CA ASN A 1099 37.07 -14.40 15.66
C ASN A 1099 36.21 -14.27 16.94
N GLY A 1100 34.93 -14.64 16.85
CA GLY A 1100 33.98 -14.61 17.97
C GLY A 1100 33.38 -13.23 18.27
N MET A 1101 33.70 -12.19 17.49
CA MET A 1101 33.04 -10.89 17.59
C MET A 1101 32.06 -10.70 16.44
N ASN A 1102 30.81 -10.32 16.76
CA ASN A 1102 29.93 -9.66 15.79
C ASN A 1102 30.68 -8.41 15.30
N ALA A 1103 30.84 -8.30 13.97
CA ALA A 1103 31.71 -7.30 13.37
C ALA A 1103 31.02 -6.61 12.19
N ASP A 1104 29.74 -6.27 12.37
CA ASP A 1104 28.88 -5.72 11.32
C ASP A 1104 29.33 -4.32 10.90
N ASN A 1105 29.99 -3.61 11.82
CA ASN A 1105 30.52 -2.27 11.59
C ASN A 1105 32.02 -2.29 11.29
N SER A 1106 32.42 -1.52 10.26
CA SER A 1106 33.83 -1.21 10.05
C SER A 1106 34.38 -0.41 11.24
N THR A 1107 35.57 -0.69 11.76
CA THR A 1107 36.64 -1.48 11.15
C THR A 1107 36.64 -2.98 11.48
N GLY A 1108 35.79 -3.46 12.38
CA GLY A 1108 35.84 -4.82 12.94
C GLY A 1108 37.08 -5.10 13.79
N PRO A 1109 37.29 -6.35 14.26
CA PRO A 1109 38.50 -6.79 14.97
C PRO A 1109 39.79 -6.40 14.26
N GLN A 1110 40.77 -5.93 15.02
CA GLN A 1110 42.12 -5.74 14.51
C GLN A 1110 42.90 -7.07 14.56
N ILE A 1111 43.25 -7.61 13.39
CA ILE A 1111 43.94 -8.90 13.27
C ILE A 1111 45.33 -8.67 12.66
N ILE A 1112 46.34 -9.35 13.17
CA ILE A 1112 47.69 -9.21 12.62
C ILE A 1112 47.73 -9.91 11.26
N VAL A 1113 48.28 -9.23 10.24
CA VAL A 1113 48.40 -9.82 8.90
C VAL A 1113 49.19 -11.14 8.96
N GLY A 1114 48.59 -12.20 8.42
CA GLY A 1114 49.12 -13.56 8.46
C GLY A 1114 48.58 -14.46 9.60
N ASP A 1115 47.84 -13.90 10.57
CA ASP A 1115 47.17 -14.69 11.61
C ASP A 1115 45.84 -15.27 11.10
N THR A 1116 45.38 -16.34 11.76
CA THR A 1116 44.14 -17.04 11.42
C THR A 1116 42.91 -16.19 11.70
N VAL A 1117 41.97 -16.18 10.75
CA VAL A 1117 40.64 -15.61 10.89
C VAL A 1117 39.64 -16.76 10.86
N THR A 1118 38.83 -16.87 11.91
CA THR A 1118 37.71 -17.82 12.00
C THR A 1118 36.42 -17.04 11.80
N TRP A 1119 35.62 -17.43 10.81
CA TRP A 1119 34.26 -16.97 10.66
C TRP A 1119 33.29 -18.02 11.17
N THR A 1120 32.33 -17.57 11.97
CA THR A 1120 31.25 -18.40 12.48
C THR A 1120 29.93 -17.84 11.97
N TYR A 1121 29.08 -18.71 11.42
CA TYR A 1121 27.76 -18.36 10.89
C TYR A 1121 26.71 -19.09 11.72
N ASN A 1122 25.94 -18.38 12.53
CA ASN A 1122 24.83 -18.97 13.25
C ASN A 1122 23.56 -18.84 12.40
N VAL A 1123 23.06 -19.95 11.89
CA VAL A 1123 21.89 -20.02 11.01
C VAL A 1123 20.70 -20.52 11.81
N THR A 1124 19.59 -19.79 11.79
CA THR A 1124 18.38 -20.08 12.56
C THR A 1124 17.16 -20.11 11.66
N ASN A 1125 16.33 -21.15 11.76
CA ASN A 1125 15.00 -21.12 11.16
C ASN A 1125 14.08 -20.24 12.04
N THR A 1126 13.86 -18.99 11.61
CA THR A 1126 13.00 -18.03 12.31
C THR A 1126 11.53 -18.12 11.87
N GLY A 1127 11.23 -19.00 10.91
CA GLY A 1127 9.89 -19.25 10.41
C GLY A 1127 9.10 -20.24 11.26
N ASN A 1128 7.83 -20.43 10.88
CA ASN A 1128 6.91 -21.35 11.56
C ASN A 1128 6.78 -22.73 10.88
N VAL A 1129 7.66 -23.04 9.92
CA VAL A 1129 7.66 -24.28 9.16
C VAL A 1129 9.07 -24.85 8.99
N ASN A 1130 9.18 -26.16 8.82
CA ASN A 1130 10.47 -26.85 8.64
C ASN A 1130 11.17 -26.40 7.34
N LEU A 1131 12.47 -26.11 7.42
CA LEU A 1131 13.32 -25.72 6.31
C LEU A 1131 14.26 -26.85 5.90
N ILE A 1132 14.37 -27.10 4.60
CA ILE A 1132 15.25 -28.10 3.99
C ILE A 1132 16.23 -27.45 2.99
N ASP A 1133 17.19 -28.22 2.48
CA ASP A 1133 18.21 -27.77 1.52
C ASP A 1133 18.98 -26.50 1.94
N ILE A 1134 19.29 -26.39 3.22
CA ILE A 1134 20.01 -25.23 3.76
C ILE A 1134 21.44 -25.19 3.22
N ASN A 1135 21.80 -24.08 2.59
CA ASN A 1135 23.11 -23.86 1.99
C ASN A 1135 23.69 -22.50 2.40
N VAL A 1136 24.89 -22.51 2.99
CA VAL A 1136 25.59 -21.30 3.42
C VAL A 1136 26.80 -21.05 2.52
N THR A 1137 26.93 -19.82 2.01
CA THR A 1137 28.02 -19.41 1.13
C THR A 1137 28.70 -18.14 1.63
N ASP A 1138 29.97 -17.96 1.24
CA ASP A 1138 30.80 -16.83 1.60
C ASP A 1138 31.10 -15.98 0.36
N SER A 1139 30.88 -14.67 0.45
CA SER A 1139 31.04 -13.74 -0.69
C SER A 1139 32.46 -13.61 -1.23
N LYS A 1140 33.47 -14.03 -0.47
CA LYS A 1140 34.88 -14.08 -0.90
C LYS A 1140 35.28 -15.47 -1.40
N GLY A 1141 34.31 -16.39 -1.53
CA GLY A 1141 34.51 -17.74 -2.05
C GLY A 1141 35.19 -18.68 -1.07
N ILE A 1142 35.11 -18.39 0.23
CA ILE A 1142 35.65 -19.25 1.29
C ILE A 1142 34.68 -20.41 1.53
N GLU A 1143 35.21 -21.64 1.61
CA GLU A 1143 34.38 -22.82 1.85
C GLU A 1143 33.82 -22.81 3.28
N VAL A 1144 32.49 -22.88 3.41
CA VAL A 1144 31.77 -22.90 4.68
C VAL A 1144 31.32 -24.32 5.00
N ASN A 1145 31.63 -24.80 6.21
CA ASN A 1145 31.24 -26.13 6.68
C ASN A 1145 30.05 -26.03 7.64
N CYS A 1146 28.91 -26.61 7.25
CA CYS A 1146 27.68 -26.68 8.04
C CYS A 1146 27.39 -28.12 8.52
N PRO A 1147 26.87 -28.32 9.74
CA PRO A 1147 26.60 -29.65 10.29
C PRO A 1147 25.23 -30.25 9.88
N LYS A 1148 24.29 -29.43 9.37
CA LYS A 1148 22.94 -29.84 8.95
C LYS A 1148 22.58 -29.19 7.62
N THR A 1149 21.58 -29.77 6.96
CA THR A 1149 20.94 -29.20 5.74
C THR A 1149 19.45 -28.99 5.94
N THR A 1150 18.94 -29.19 7.16
CA THR A 1150 17.54 -29.00 7.55
C THR A 1150 17.49 -28.36 8.93
N LEU A 1151 16.49 -27.51 9.18
CA LEU A 1151 16.23 -26.89 10.47
C LEU A 1151 14.72 -26.86 10.71
N GLU A 1152 14.25 -27.48 11.79
CA GLU A 1152 12.88 -27.34 12.27
C GLU A 1152 12.62 -25.89 12.76
N PRO A 1153 11.37 -25.44 12.90
CA PRO A 1153 11.05 -24.09 13.40
C PRO A 1153 11.78 -23.78 14.72
N GLY A 1154 12.48 -22.65 14.78
CA GLY A 1154 13.28 -22.22 15.94
C GLY A 1154 14.66 -22.91 16.06
N GLU A 1155 14.93 -23.96 15.28
CA GLU A 1155 16.20 -24.67 15.34
C GLU A 1155 17.34 -23.82 14.75
N SER A 1156 18.52 -23.90 15.36
CA SER A 1156 19.73 -23.23 14.86
C SER A 1156 20.88 -24.21 14.60
N MET A 1157 21.78 -23.84 13.70
CA MET A 1157 23.06 -24.51 13.50
C MET A 1157 24.20 -23.51 13.35
N THR A 1158 25.39 -23.92 13.77
CA THR A 1158 26.60 -23.11 13.61
C THR A 1158 27.48 -23.68 12.50
N CYS A 1159 27.68 -22.91 11.44
CA CYS A 1159 28.64 -23.20 10.38
C CYS A 1159 29.96 -22.45 10.60
N THR A 1160 31.07 -22.97 10.07
CA THR A 1160 32.40 -22.34 10.24
C THR A 1160 33.21 -22.28 8.96
N ALA A 1161 34.05 -21.24 8.85
CA ALA A 1161 35.06 -21.09 7.80
C ALA A 1161 36.36 -20.52 8.38
N ILE A 1162 37.51 -20.83 7.76
CA ILE A 1162 38.84 -20.39 8.23
C ILE A 1162 39.59 -19.71 7.07
N GLY A 1163 40.26 -18.60 7.36
CA GLY A 1163 41.11 -17.86 6.44
C GLY A 1163 42.33 -17.24 7.12
N ILE A 1164 43.06 -16.41 6.38
CA ILE A 1164 44.25 -15.69 6.86
C ILE A 1164 44.03 -14.19 6.69
N ALA A 1165 44.37 -13.40 7.71
CA ALA A 1165 44.16 -11.96 7.70
C ALA A 1165 45.06 -11.24 6.68
N GLU A 1166 44.45 -10.45 5.80
CA GLU A 1166 45.10 -9.61 4.79
C GLU A 1166 45.28 -8.16 5.27
N LEU A 1167 46.23 -7.43 4.70
CA LEU A 1167 46.49 -6.04 5.10
C LEU A 1167 45.35 -5.10 4.67
N GLY A 1168 44.80 -4.33 5.62
CA GLY A 1168 43.78 -3.31 5.36
C GLY A 1168 42.37 -3.71 5.83
N GLN A 1169 41.38 -2.91 5.46
CA GLN A 1169 39.98 -3.19 5.77
C GLN A 1169 39.48 -4.37 4.94
N TYR A 1170 38.94 -5.38 5.61
CA TYR A 1170 38.30 -6.53 5.02
C TYR A 1170 36.81 -6.54 5.39
N SER A 1171 35.97 -6.96 4.44
CA SER A 1171 34.53 -7.15 4.62
C SER A 1171 34.08 -8.38 3.83
N ASN A 1172 33.12 -9.12 4.37
CA ASN A 1172 32.69 -10.39 3.83
C ASN A 1172 31.28 -10.77 4.29
N TYR A 1173 30.39 -11.08 3.34
CA TYR A 1173 29.04 -11.57 3.60
C TYR A 1173 29.00 -13.09 3.74
N GLY A 1174 28.24 -13.56 4.73
CA GLY A 1174 27.72 -14.92 4.79
C GLY A 1174 26.28 -14.91 4.32
N ASN A 1175 25.97 -15.66 3.26
CA ASN A 1175 24.60 -15.80 2.75
C ASN A 1175 24.09 -17.20 3.07
N VAL A 1176 22.83 -17.32 3.47
CA VAL A 1176 22.14 -18.61 3.63
C VAL A 1176 20.91 -18.67 2.73
N THR A 1177 20.64 -19.82 2.14
CA THR A 1177 19.38 -20.15 1.45
C THR A 1177 18.78 -21.42 2.03
N ALA A 1178 17.47 -21.59 2.01
CA ALA A 1178 16.73 -22.78 2.42
C ALA A 1178 15.36 -22.89 1.73
N MET A 1179 14.72 -24.05 1.79
CA MET A 1179 13.45 -24.33 1.11
C MET A 1179 12.36 -24.80 2.09
N HIS A 1180 11.12 -24.40 1.87
CA HIS A 1180 9.92 -25.06 2.41
C HIS A 1180 8.94 -25.36 1.28
N GLY A 1181 8.80 -26.64 0.91
CA GLY A 1181 8.08 -27.00 -0.32
C GLY A 1181 8.75 -26.37 -1.55
N ASP A 1182 8.02 -25.52 -2.27
CA ASP A 1182 8.52 -24.76 -3.42
C ASP A 1182 8.99 -23.32 -3.07
N VAL A 1183 8.94 -22.93 -1.79
CA VAL A 1183 9.30 -21.57 -1.33
C VAL A 1183 10.75 -21.52 -0.87
N GLU A 1184 11.57 -20.70 -1.52
CA GLU A 1184 12.95 -20.42 -1.12
C GLU A 1184 13.01 -19.22 -0.15
N VAL A 1185 13.74 -19.36 0.94
CA VAL A 1185 14.04 -18.30 1.91
C VAL A 1185 15.54 -18.10 1.99
N GLN A 1186 15.95 -16.85 2.21
CA GLN A 1186 17.36 -16.50 2.26
C GLN A 1186 17.62 -15.36 3.22
N ASP A 1187 18.82 -15.32 3.77
CA ASP A 1187 19.30 -14.21 4.58
C ASP A 1187 20.80 -14.01 4.38
N SER A 1188 21.32 -12.84 4.76
CA SER A 1188 22.73 -12.50 4.63
C SER A 1188 23.21 -11.59 5.74
N ASP A 1189 24.39 -11.89 6.28
CA ASP A 1189 25.02 -11.06 7.32
C ASP A 1189 26.47 -10.71 7.00
N LEU A 1190 26.87 -9.50 7.38
CA LEU A 1190 28.13 -8.87 7.01
C LEU A 1190 29.10 -8.86 8.18
N SER A 1191 30.34 -9.29 7.96
CA SER A 1191 31.40 -9.19 8.98
C SER A 1191 32.64 -8.49 8.46
N HIS A 1192 33.28 -7.68 9.32
CA HIS A 1192 34.49 -6.91 9.04
C HIS A 1192 35.70 -7.38 9.87
N TYR A 1193 36.91 -7.11 9.37
CA TYR A 1193 38.11 -7.01 10.21
C TYR A 1193 39.08 -5.99 9.60
N PHE A 1194 40.03 -5.50 10.39
CA PHE A 1194 41.13 -4.67 9.88
C PHE A 1194 42.48 -5.35 10.12
N GLY A 1195 43.12 -5.78 9.04
CA GLY A 1195 44.43 -6.39 9.12
C GLY A 1195 45.55 -5.37 9.22
N TYR A 1196 46.39 -5.48 10.25
CA TYR A 1196 47.50 -4.54 10.47
C TYR A 1196 48.86 -5.24 10.64
N GLY A 1197 49.94 -4.56 10.25
CA GLY A 1197 51.30 -5.12 10.33
C GLY A 1197 51.84 -5.17 11.77
N LYS A 1198 52.68 -6.17 12.07
CA LYS A 1198 53.39 -6.25 13.36
C LYS A 1198 54.24 -4.99 13.59
N LYS A 1199 53.91 -4.20 14.62
CA LYS A 1199 54.78 -3.11 15.10
C LYS A 1199 56.07 -3.69 15.69
N SER A 1200 57.21 -3.27 15.15
CA SER A 1200 58.51 -3.44 15.84
C SER A 1200 58.59 -2.47 17.03
N PRO A 1201 59.18 -2.84 18.17
CA PRO A 1201 59.15 -2.01 19.38
C PRO A 1201 60.07 -0.80 19.23
N GLY A 1202 59.53 0.41 19.44
CA GLY A 1202 60.31 1.65 19.39
C GLY A 1202 59.60 2.87 19.97
N PHE A 1203 59.96 3.18 21.23
CA PHE A 1203 60.01 4.49 21.89
C PHE A 1203 58.77 5.42 21.88
N GLY A 1204 58.14 5.54 23.05
CA GLY A 1204 57.19 6.60 23.38
C GLY A 1204 57.86 7.95 23.64
N ILE A 1205 57.18 9.03 23.25
CA ILE A 1205 57.45 10.39 23.74
C ILE A 1205 56.12 11.08 24.03
N LEU A 1206 56.05 11.61 25.25
CA LEU A 1206 55.00 12.36 25.92
C LEU A 1206 54.54 13.59 25.11
N ALA A 1207 53.23 13.78 24.93
CA ALA A 1207 52.65 14.98 24.35
C ALA A 1207 52.54 16.10 25.40
N GLY A 1208 53.09 17.27 25.07
CA GLY A 1208 53.10 18.48 25.90
C GLY A 1208 51.88 19.37 25.69
N LEU A 1209 51.40 19.91 26.81
CA LEU A 1209 50.59 21.11 26.93
C LEU A 1209 51.42 22.36 26.55
N ILE A 1210 50.73 23.40 26.04
CA ILE A 1210 51.03 24.86 26.09
C ILE A 1210 51.00 25.56 24.70
N VAL A 1211 49.95 26.36 24.55
CA VAL A 1211 49.72 27.49 23.64
C VAL A 1211 50.70 28.64 23.96
N ILE A 1212 51.21 29.39 22.97
CA ILE A 1212 51.38 30.88 22.94
C ILE A 1212 52.39 31.38 21.86
N VAL A 1213 51.88 32.29 21.00
CA VAL A 1213 52.52 33.50 20.40
C VAL A 1213 53.34 33.45 19.09
N SER A 1214 52.71 34.07 18.09
CA SER A 1214 53.18 35.15 17.19
C SER A 1214 54.24 34.92 16.10
N ILE A 1215 53.72 35.06 14.86
CA ILE A 1215 54.25 35.80 13.70
C ILE A 1215 55.43 36.73 14.06
N THR A 1216 56.56 36.66 13.32
CA THR A 1216 57.14 37.74 12.47
C THR A 1216 58.44 37.29 11.75
N LEU A 1217 58.42 37.39 10.41
CA LEU A 1217 59.50 37.61 9.41
C LEU A 1217 60.93 37.04 9.60
N LEU A 1218 61.39 36.29 8.60
CA LEU A 1218 62.56 36.70 7.79
C LEU A 1218 62.55 36.02 6.40
N ARG A 1219 62.75 36.86 5.40
CA ARG A 1219 62.71 36.62 3.95
C ARG A 1219 64.14 36.33 3.45
N ARG A 1220 64.24 35.62 2.31
CA ARG A 1220 65.39 35.44 1.35
C ARG A 1220 66.42 34.37 1.73
N ARG A 1221 66.97 33.54 0.83
CA ARG A 1221 67.10 33.40 -0.65
C ARG A 1221 67.45 31.90 -0.88
N GLY A 1222 67.29 31.23 -2.02
CA GLY A 1222 66.98 31.62 -3.38
C GLY A 1222 66.94 30.36 -4.27
N ASP A 1223 66.50 30.61 -5.51
CA ASP A 1223 66.27 29.73 -6.66
C ASP A 1223 65.01 28.86 -6.65
#